data_AF-A0A126LB21-F1
#
_entry.id   AF-A0A126LB21-F1
#
_cell.length_a   1.000
_cell.length_b   1.000
_cell.length_c   1.000
_cell.angle_alpha   90.00
_cell.angle_beta   90.00
_cell.angle_gamma   90.00
#
_symmetry.space_group_name_H-M   'P 1'
#
loop_
_entity.id
_entity.type
_entity.pdbx_description
1 polymer ?
#
loop_
_entity_poly.entity_id
_entity_poly.type
_entity_poly.pdbx_seq_one_letter_code
_entity_poly.pdbx_strand_id
1 'polypeptide(L)'
;MHLRGCVCHLSLYCVYNDWEKKIYRVPIFQCLFLEAETRSLKTFLIRGQSLDQESLNQIEVTRKETMLWDLQEQSNMMDKKIAAISNLIMNNGELVRKLSKFFVPLTVVLGDDGLEILEAYVCGEELMLPLDTVPVILRCIGDYAALDTKHLLSNECTQASKKIRFGYSVMDFHFSLTVSDVKICFSHTDTGEAVCEKMKQIFSFSVCAFGGEQVLLVTPKNAYALLFDDDLCLLLLQSVFAFLHDKIFGVYKQVLVQLCEYIGPDLWPFGNERSVSFIGYPNLWLLSVSDLERRVPDTTYICREILSFCGLAPILGPRGRHVVPVVRELNIEMPGSETSLQRFRFNSQYVSSESLCFQTGPEDTHLFFSDSDMYVVTLPDCLRLLLKSTVPKAFLPCFDENATEINLLLKFMSRLQHRSYALFDAVIFMLDAFVSAFQRACTLMGMRWLLVRDLHMFYLTCDGKDTHVVMPLLQTAVENCWEKTTEIKQRPTFQCAEISRCGFIVYARFFLSSGLSQSKEAHWTVTASKYLSACIRTNQTGLCFASITVYFQDMMCVFIANRYNVSYWIEEFDPNDYCLEYHEGLLDCSRYTAVMSEDGQLVRQARGIALTDKINFSYYILVTLRVLRRWVESKFEDVEQTQFIRWENRMLCEHIHLLHLN
;
A
#
# COMPACT_ATOMS: atom_id res chain seq x y z
N MET A 1 -38.23 -13.33 -9.18
CA MET A 1 -37.70 -14.22 -8.10
C MET A 1 -36.91 -13.39 -7.10
N HIS A 2 -36.91 -13.71 -5.80
CA HIS A 2 -36.12 -12.98 -4.79
C HIS A 2 -34.92 -13.80 -4.32
N LEU A 3 -33.76 -13.15 -4.19
CA LEU A 3 -32.55 -13.76 -3.63
C LEU A 3 -31.92 -12.86 -2.58
N ARG A 4 -31.45 -13.45 -1.48
CA ARG A 4 -30.74 -12.75 -0.39
C ARG A 4 -29.26 -13.06 -0.44
N GLY A 5 -28.42 -12.06 -0.14
CA GLY A 5 -26.97 -12.21 -0.25
C GLY A 5 -26.23 -10.88 -0.18
N CYS A 6 -25.04 -10.83 -0.77
CA CYS A 6 -24.26 -9.60 -0.91
C CYS A 6 -23.51 -9.55 -2.24
N VAL A 7 -23.17 -8.33 -2.70
CA VAL A 7 -22.34 -8.15 -3.89
C VAL A 7 -20.87 -8.32 -3.50
N CYS A 8 -20.15 -9.19 -4.21
CA CYS A 8 -18.72 -9.40 -4.03
C CYS A 8 -17.88 -8.60 -5.01
N HIS A 9 -18.38 -8.35 -6.22
CA HIS A 9 -17.71 -7.54 -7.24
C HIS A 9 -18.74 -7.01 -8.24
N LEU A 10 -18.48 -5.83 -8.80
CA LEU A 10 -19.32 -5.19 -9.82
C LEU A 10 -18.40 -4.56 -10.87
N SER A 11 -18.67 -4.84 -12.15
CA SER A 11 -17.86 -4.31 -13.25
C SER A 11 -18.67 -4.14 -14.53
N LEU A 12 -18.15 -3.38 -15.48
CA LEU A 12 -18.77 -3.18 -16.79
C LEU A 12 -18.48 -4.39 -17.68
N TYR A 13 -19.51 -5.12 -18.09
CA TYR A 13 -19.37 -6.24 -19.03
C TYR A 13 -19.07 -5.70 -20.44
N CYS A 14 -19.91 -4.80 -20.95
CA CYS A 14 -19.70 -4.12 -22.24
C CYS A 14 -20.61 -2.88 -22.36
N VAL A 15 -20.43 -2.10 -23.42
CA VAL A 15 -21.42 -1.10 -23.88
C VAL A 15 -22.13 -1.65 -25.12
N TYR A 16 -23.43 -1.91 -24.98
CA TYR A 16 -24.26 -2.54 -25.99
C TYR A 16 -24.95 -1.53 -26.91
N ASN A 17 -25.08 -1.90 -28.18
CA ASN A 17 -25.78 -1.15 -29.22
C ASN A 17 -26.66 -2.11 -30.05
N ASP A 18 -27.95 -1.83 -30.14
CA ASP A 18 -28.92 -2.46 -31.04
C ASP A 18 -29.48 -1.39 -31.99
N TRP A 19 -28.92 -1.36 -33.21
CA TRP A 19 -29.32 -0.40 -34.22
C TRP A 19 -30.74 -0.61 -34.72
N GLU A 20 -31.23 -1.85 -34.73
CA GLU A 20 -32.57 -2.18 -35.21
C GLU A 20 -33.64 -1.70 -34.23
N LYS A 21 -33.42 -1.93 -32.93
CA LYS A 21 -34.34 -1.51 -31.86
C LYS A 21 -34.10 -0.08 -31.37
N LYS A 22 -33.17 0.65 -31.99
CA LYS A 22 -32.75 2.01 -31.60
C LYS A 22 -32.26 2.12 -30.15
N ILE A 23 -31.60 1.07 -29.66
CA ILE A 23 -30.99 1.05 -28.32
C ILE A 23 -29.51 1.35 -28.52
N TYR A 24 -29.03 2.46 -27.95
CA TYR A 24 -27.66 2.89 -28.17
C TYR A 24 -26.96 3.16 -26.85
N ARG A 25 -25.68 2.78 -26.80
CA ARG A 25 -24.75 3.12 -25.73
C ARG A 25 -25.26 2.67 -24.37
N VAL A 26 -25.87 1.49 -24.30
CA VAL A 26 -26.42 0.95 -23.06
C VAL A 26 -25.36 0.10 -22.36
N PRO A 27 -24.86 0.52 -21.19
CA PRO A 27 -23.89 -0.28 -20.46
C PRO A 27 -24.57 -1.52 -19.88
N ILE A 28 -23.95 -2.67 -20.07
CA ILE A 28 -24.31 -3.92 -19.40
C ILE A 28 -23.28 -4.14 -18.30
N PHE A 29 -23.74 -4.21 -17.06
CA PHE A 29 -22.90 -4.54 -15.92
C PHE A 29 -23.01 -6.02 -15.59
N GLN A 30 -21.97 -6.55 -14.98
CA GLN A 30 -21.94 -7.87 -14.38
C GLN A 30 -21.72 -7.74 -12.87
N CYS A 31 -22.53 -8.47 -12.11
CA CYS A 31 -22.51 -8.48 -10.66
C CYS A 31 -22.19 -9.88 -10.18
N LEU A 32 -21.07 -10.03 -9.46
CA LEU A 32 -20.74 -11.25 -8.74
C LEU A 32 -21.44 -11.19 -7.38
N PHE A 33 -22.38 -12.10 -7.14
CA PHE A 33 -23.25 -12.11 -5.98
C PHE A 33 -23.09 -13.40 -5.18
N LEU A 34 -22.89 -13.27 -3.87
CA LEU A 34 -22.88 -14.39 -2.93
C LEU A 34 -24.28 -14.60 -2.37
N GLU A 35 -24.91 -15.72 -2.71
CA GLU A 35 -26.20 -16.11 -2.17
C GLU A 35 -26.08 -16.58 -0.72
N ALA A 36 -26.89 -16.01 0.16
CA ALA A 36 -26.81 -16.25 1.59
C ALA A 36 -27.17 -17.69 1.99
N GLU A 37 -28.19 -18.26 1.35
CA GLU A 37 -28.75 -19.57 1.71
C GLU A 37 -27.85 -20.72 1.26
N THR A 38 -27.39 -20.67 0.02
CA THR A 38 -26.58 -21.73 -0.59
C THR A 38 -25.09 -21.52 -0.39
N ARG A 39 -24.66 -20.32 0.02
CA ARG A 39 -23.25 -19.88 0.05
C ARG A 39 -22.56 -20.01 -1.31
N SER A 40 -23.33 -20.01 -2.41
CA SER A 40 -22.80 -20.11 -3.77
C SER A 40 -22.64 -18.74 -4.43
N LEU A 41 -21.64 -18.63 -5.31
CA LEU A 41 -21.48 -17.46 -6.16
C LEU A 41 -22.28 -17.58 -7.44
N LYS A 42 -22.93 -16.49 -7.81
CA LYS A 42 -23.71 -16.34 -9.04
C LYS A 42 -23.29 -15.06 -9.74
N THR A 43 -23.21 -15.10 -11.06
CA THR A 43 -23.02 -13.89 -11.87
C THR A 43 -24.35 -13.48 -12.47
N PHE A 44 -24.74 -12.24 -12.23
CA PHE A 44 -25.94 -11.64 -12.80
C PHE A 44 -25.57 -10.47 -13.71
N LEU A 45 -26.49 -10.13 -14.61
CA LEU A 45 -26.36 -8.95 -15.47
C LEU A 45 -27.32 -7.84 -15.05
N ILE A 46 -26.93 -6.60 -15.32
CA ILE A 46 -27.77 -5.42 -15.12
C ILE A 46 -27.69 -4.53 -16.36
N ARG A 47 -28.84 -4.13 -16.91
CA ARG A 47 -28.88 -3.04 -17.89
C ARG A 47 -28.83 -1.68 -17.17
N GLY A 48 -27.86 -0.87 -17.55
CA GLY A 48 -27.77 0.49 -17.08
C GLY A 48 -28.55 1.49 -17.92
N GLN A 49 -28.41 2.76 -17.54
CA GLN A 49 -28.91 3.91 -18.29
C GLN A 49 -27.95 4.23 -19.45
N SER A 50 -28.54 4.57 -20.61
CA SER A 50 -27.80 4.93 -21.83
C SER A 50 -26.82 6.09 -21.57
N LEU A 51 -25.65 6.01 -22.18
CA LEU A 51 -24.57 6.99 -22.05
C LEU A 51 -24.68 8.09 -23.10
N ASP A 52 -24.31 9.30 -22.71
CA ASP A 52 -24.01 10.35 -23.68
C ASP A 52 -22.71 10.01 -24.46
N GLN A 53 -22.52 10.68 -25.59
CA GLN A 53 -21.36 10.42 -26.46
C GLN A 53 -20.04 10.83 -25.80
N GLU A 54 -20.04 11.84 -24.94
CA GLU A 54 -18.81 12.32 -24.29
C GLU A 54 -18.27 11.28 -23.30
N SER A 55 -19.15 10.75 -22.46
CA SER A 55 -18.85 9.68 -21.50
C SER A 55 -18.37 8.43 -22.22
N LEU A 56 -19.02 8.06 -23.33
CA LEU A 56 -18.59 6.92 -24.14
C LEU A 56 -17.17 7.14 -24.70
N ASN A 57 -16.91 8.30 -25.30
CA ASN A 57 -15.60 8.64 -25.83
C ASN A 57 -14.51 8.59 -24.75
N GLN A 58 -14.82 9.02 -23.52
CA GLN A 58 -13.88 8.98 -22.39
C GLN A 58 -13.57 7.55 -21.93
N ILE A 59 -14.55 6.64 -22.01
CA ILE A 59 -14.36 5.22 -21.66
C ILE A 59 -13.58 4.50 -22.75
N GLU A 60 -13.87 4.78 -24.03
CA GLU A 60 -13.25 4.12 -25.19
C GLU A 60 -11.81 4.55 -25.47
N VAL A 61 -11.27 5.54 -24.74
CA VAL A 61 -9.87 5.99 -24.92
C VAL A 61 -8.91 4.81 -24.75
N THR A 62 -8.22 4.46 -25.82
CA THR A 62 -7.32 3.31 -25.85
C THR A 62 -6.01 3.60 -25.12
N ARG A 63 -5.31 2.55 -24.69
CA ARG A 63 -3.97 2.69 -24.06
C ARG A 63 -2.96 3.41 -24.95
N LYS A 64 -3.03 3.25 -26.27
CA LYS A 64 -2.11 3.93 -27.20
C LYS A 64 -2.35 5.44 -27.21
N GLU A 65 -3.60 5.84 -27.07
CA GLU A 65 -3.99 7.24 -26.97
C GLU A 65 -3.58 7.82 -25.62
N THR A 66 -3.55 7.02 -24.53
CA THR A 66 -3.22 7.53 -23.18
C THR A 66 -1.75 7.86 -22.96
N MET A 67 -0.85 7.29 -23.75
CA MET A 67 0.59 7.48 -23.60
C MET A 67 1.02 8.72 -24.38
N LEU A 68 1.15 9.88 -23.71
CA LEU A 68 1.55 11.16 -24.31
C LEU A 68 3.02 11.52 -23.98
N TRP A 69 3.65 12.43 -24.76
CA TRP A 69 4.98 12.97 -24.39
C TRP A 69 4.86 13.94 -23.22
N ASP A 70 3.76 14.71 -23.20
CA ASP A 70 3.41 15.59 -22.11
C ASP A 70 2.78 14.78 -20.96
N LEU A 71 3.48 14.76 -19.81
CA LEU A 71 3.05 14.05 -18.61
C LEU A 71 1.76 14.62 -18.02
N GLN A 72 1.52 15.93 -18.16
CA GLN A 72 0.30 16.57 -17.69
C GLN A 72 -0.90 16.18 -18.56
N GLU A 73 -0.73 16.15 -19.89
CA GLU A 73 -1.79 15.67 -20.79
C GLU A 73 -2.10 14.18 -20.56
N GLN A 74 -1.07 13.34 -20.39
CA GLN A 74 -1.21 11.93 -20.01
C GLN A 74 -2.04 11.78 -18.73
N SER A 75 -1.67 12.52 -17.66
CA SER A 75 -2.42 12.50 -16.40
C SER A 75 -3.87 12.92 -16.60
N ASN A 76 -4.10 14.06 -17.25
CA ASN A 76 -5.45 14.62 -17.45
C ASN A 76 -6.39 13.66 -18.19
N MET A 77 -5.88 12.94 -19.19
CA MET A 77 -6.66 11.98 -19.95
C MET A 77 -6.97 10.72 -19.15
N MET A 78 -5.99 10.20 -18.42
CA MET A 78 -6.20 9.06 -17.53
C MET A 78 -7.19 9.39 -16.41
N ASP A 79 -7.12 10.59 -15.85
CA ASP A 79 -8.06 11.08 -14.83
C ASP A 79 -9.48 11.18 -15.37
N LYS A 80 -9.67 11.69 -16.62
CA LYS A 80 -10.97 11.72 -17.30
C LYS A 80 -11.54 10.31 -17.50
N LYS A 81 -10.72 9.38 -17.99
CA LYS A 81 -11.13 7.99 -18.23
C LYS A 81 -11.55 7.29 -16.94
N ILE A 82 -10.71 7.33 -15.91
CA ILE A 82 -11.05 6.79 -14.58
C ILE A 82 -12.35 7.39 -14.07
N ALA A 83 -12.48 8.71 -14.19
CA ALA A 83 -13.62 9.42 -13.69
C ALA A 83 -14.92 8.97 -14.37
N ALA A 84 -14.89 8.77 -15.69
CA ALA A 84 -16.01 8.26 -16.46
C ALA A 84 -16.38 6.82 -16.03
N ILE A 85 -15.39 5.92 -15.98
CA ILE A 85 -15.59 4.51 -15.57
C ILE A 85 -16.11 4.41 -14.12
N SER A 86 -15.54 5.19 -13.21
CA SER A 86 -15.96 5.19 -11.81
C SER A 86 -17.38 5.73 -11.64
N ASN A 87 -17.70 6.84 -12.30
CA ASN A 87 -19.05 7.37 -12.29
C ASN A 87 -20.06 6.38 -12.89
N LEU A 88 -19.67 5.68 -13.96
CA LEU A 88 -20.49 4.65 -14.58
C LEU A 88 -20.78 3.49 -13.61
N ILE A 89 -19.77 2.94 -12.96
CA ILE A 89 -19.93 1.78 -12.04
C ILE A 89 -20.62 2.18 -10.73
N MET A 90 -20.43 3.41 -10.25
CA MET A 90 -20.93 3.85 -8.95
C MET A 90 -22.31 4.52 -9.03
N ASN A 91 -22.66 5.16 -10.15
CA ASN A 91 -23.79 6.10 -10.21
C ASN A 91 -24.68 5.97 -11.46
N ASN A 92 -24.53 4.94 -12.30
CA ASN A 92 -25.42 4.72 -13.45
C ASN A 92 -26.79 4.15 -13.04
N GLY A 93 -27.57 4.97 -12.33
CA GLY A 93 -28.89 4.63 -11.81
C GLY A 93 -28.88 4.11 -10.37
N GLU A 94 -30.07 4.07 -9.76
CA GLU A 94 -30.22 3.72 -8.35
C GLU A 94 -29.83 2.27 -8.05
N LEU A 95 -30.18 1.34 -8.95
CA LEU A 95 -29.86 -0.08 -8.78
C LEU A 95 -28.35 -0.32 -8.73
N VAL A 96 -27.62 0.17 -9.74
CA VAL A 96 -26.15 0.05 -9.83
C VAL A 96 -25.50 0.67 -8.59
N ARG A 97 -25.96 1.85 -8.16
CA ARG A 97 -25.48 2.50 -6.94
C ARG A 97 -25.68 1.64 -5.68
N LYS A 98 -26.81 0.95 -5.54
CA LYS A 98 -27.04 0.01 -4.42
C LYS A 98 -26.12 -1.20 -4.50
N LEU A 99 -25.94 -1.77 -5.69
CA LEU A 99 -25.10 -2.96 -5.92
C LEU A 99 -23.59 -2.68 -5.82
N SER A 100 -23.15 -1.44 -6.05
CA SER A 100 -21.74 -1.05 -5.90
C SER A 100 -21.24 -1.04 -4.44
N LYS A 101 -22.11 -1.32 -3.47
CA LYS A 101 -21.76 -1.49 -2.06
C LYS A 101 -21.44 -2.95 -1.76
N PHE A 102 -20.15 -3.28 -1.74
CA PHE A 102 -19.68 -4.64 -1.53
C PHE A 102 -19.93 -5.14 -0.11
N PHE A 103 -20.26 -6.43 0.01
CA PHE A 103 -20.50 -7.15 1.27
C PHE A 103 -21.63 -6.59 2.15
N VAL A 104 -22.45 -5.68 1.62
CA VAL A 104 -23.67 -5.22 2.30
C VAL A 104 -24.79 -6.24 2.05
N PRO A 105 -25.55 -6.64 3.10
CA PRO A 105 -26.70 -7.53 2.94
C PRO A 105 -27.79 -6.90 2.08
N LEU A 106 -28.18 -7.62 1.03
CA LEU A 106 -29.13 -7.18 0.02
C LEU A 106 -30.15 -8.29 -0.28
N THR A 107 -31.37 -7.89 -0.62
CA THR A 107 -32.32 -8.71 -1.38
C THR A 107 -32.38 -8.19 -2.80
N VAL A 108 -32.12 -9.04 -3.79
CA VAL A 108 -32.26 -8.71 -5.22
C VAL A 108 -33.52 -9.35 -5.80
N VAL A 109 -34.13 -8.64 -6.74
CA VAL A 109 -35.27 -9.12 -7.53
C VAL A 109 -34.75 -9.45 -8.92
N LEU A 110 -34.87 -10.71 -9.31
CA LEU A 110 -34.51 -11.19 -10.62
C LEU A 110 -35.69 -11.15 -11.58
N GLY A 111 -35.39 -10.87 -12.85
CA GLY A 111 -36.31 -11.02 -13.97
C GLY A 111 -36.69 -12.47 -14.24
N ASP A 112 -37.60 -12.66 -15.20
CA ASP A 112 -38.16 -13.97 -15.53
C ASP A 112 -37.11 -14.95 -16.07
N ASP A 113 -36.02 -14.44 -16.66
CA ASP A 113 -34.89 -15.22 -17.15
C ASP A 113 -33.95 -15.71 -16.02
N GLY A 114 -34.12 -15.20 -14.80
CA GLY A 114 -33.25 -15.47 -13.66
C GLY A 114 -31.81 -14.95 -13.81
N LEU A 115 -31.53 -14.14 -14.84
CA LEU A 115 -30.21 -13.63 -15.19
C LEU A 115 -30.06 -12.13 -14.90
N GLU A 116 -31.12 -11.36 -15.14
CA GLU A 116 -31.12 -9.91 -14.92
C GLU A 116 -31.53 -9.54 -13.50
N ILE A 117 -30.75 -8.70 -12.82
CA ILE A 117 -31.22 -8.03 -11.59
C ILE A 117 -32.03 -6.80 -12.01
N LEU A 118 -33.29 -6.76 -11.60
CA LEU A 118 -34.20 -5.65 -11.87
C LEU A 118 -34.25 -4.65 -10.70
N GLU A 119 -34.16 -5.13 -9.47
CA GLU A 119 -34.23 -4.29 -8.26
C GLU A 119 -33.35 -4.84 -7.13
N ALA A 120 -32.97 -3.97 -6.19
CA ALA A 120 -32.22 -4.34 -4.99
C ALA A 120 -32.65 -3.52 -3.76
N TYR A 121 -32.66 -4.18 -2.60
CA TYR A 121 -33.08 -3.64 -1.31
C TYR A 121 -32.03 -3.96 -0.24
N VAL A 122 -31.57 -2.95 0.51
CA VAL A 122 -30.61 -3.15 1.62
C VAL A 122 -31.36 -3.74 2.81
N CYS A 123 -30.85 -4.84 3.37
CA CYS A 123 -31.52 -5.61 4.42
C CYS A 123 -30.92 -5.45 5.81
N GLY A 124 -29.73 -4.85 5.94
CA GLY A 124 -29.06 -4.68 7.23
C GLY A 124 -27.80 -3.82 7.15
N GLU A 125 -27.28 -3.45 8.31
CA GLU A 125 -26.08 -2.60 8.46
C GLU A 125 -24.79 -3.39 8.76
N GLU A 126 -24.91 -4.68 9.11
CA GLU A 126 -23.76 -5.54 9.36
C GLU A 126 -23.25 -6.19 8.08
N LEU A 127 -21.93 -6.20 7.89
CA LEU A 127 -21.30 -6.76 6.70
C LEU A 127 -21.49 -8.28 6.64
N MET A 128 -21.92 -8.77 5.48
CA MET A 128 -21.96 -10.19 5.16
C MET A 128 -20.67 -10.59 4.43
N LEU A 129 -19.63 -10.92 5.22
CA LEU A 129 -18.32 -11.25 4.68
C LEU A 129 -18.32 -12.62 3.99
N PRO A 130 -17.68 -12.75 2.81
CA PRO A 130 -17.33 -14.03 2.23
C PRO A 130 -16.12 -14.61 2.99
N LEU A 131 -16.34 -15.10 4.21
CA LEU A 131 -15.28 -15.69 5.04
C LEU A 131 -14.63 -16.95 4.42
N ASP A 132 -15.20 -17.45 3.33
CA ASP A 132 -14.68 -18.55 2.52
C ASP A 132 -13.92 -18.04 1.27
N THR A 133 -13.51 -16.76 1.23
CA THR A 133 -12.69 -16.23 0.11
C THR A 133 -11.36 -16.96 0.03
N VAL A 134 -11.09 -17.61 -1.10
CA VAL A 134 -9.87 -18.39 -1.34
C VAL A 134 -8.85 -17.53 -2.09
N PRO A 135 -7.62 -17.39 -1.59
CA PRO A 135 -6.55 -16.71 -2.34
C PRO A 135 -6.18 -17.52 -3.59
N VAL A 136 -6.08 -16.84 -4.72
CA VAL A 136 -5.57 -17.40 -5.98
C VAL A 136 -4.22 -16.74 -6.26
N ILE A 137 -3.13 -17.48 -6.09
CA ILE A 137 -1.77 -16.96 -6.26
C ILE A 137 -1.42 -17.02 -7.75
N LEU A 138 -1.22 -15.85 -8.36
CA LEU A 138 -0.68 -15.71 -9.70
C LEU A 138 0.84 -15.58 -9.65
N ARG A 139 1.53 -16.43 -10.41
CA ARG A 139 2.97 -16.30 -10.69
C ARG A 139 3.20 -16.30 -12.19
N CYS A 140 4.06 -15.42 -12.68
CA CYS A 140 4.34 -15.26 -14.10
C CYS A 140 5.84 -15.14 -14.33
N ILE A 141 6.32 -15.70 -15.43
CA ILE A 141 7.65 -15.48 -15.99
C ILE A 141 7.50 -15.23 -17.49
N GLY A 142 8.36 -14.42 -18.06
CA GLY A 142 8.35 -14.20 -19.50
C GLY A 142 9.55 -13.43 -19.99
N ASP A 143 9.75 -13.52 -21.30
CA ASP A 143 10.79 -12.87 -22.07
C ASP A 143 10.23 -11.64 -22.77
N TYR A 144 11.06 -10.61 -22.90
CA TYR A 144 10.63 -9.33 -23.44
C TYR A 144 11.37 -8.98 -24.72
N ALA A 145 10.71 -8.22 -25.59
CA ALA A 145 11.34 -7.69 -26.78
C ALA A 145 12.50 -6.76 -26.42
N ALA A 146 13.64 -6.89 -27.11
CA ALA A 146 14.76 -5.98 -26.93
C ALA A 146 14.35 -4.54 -27.29
N LEU A 147 14.81 -3.57 -26.49
CA LEU A 147 14.55 -2.15 -26.75
C LEU A 147 15.86 -1.41 -27.04
N ASP A 148 15.86 -0.56 -28.07
CA ASP A 148 17.00 0.34 -28.31
C ASP A 148 17.06 1.38 -27.17
N THR A 149 18.11 1.27 -26.37
CA THR A 149 18.34 2.11 -25.18
C THR A 149 18.51 3.58 -25.53
N LYS A 150 18.87 3.93 -26.78
CA LYS A 150 18.97 5.32 -27.24
C LYS A 150 17.64 6.07 -27.11
N HIS A 151 16.51 5.39 -27.23
CA HIS A 151 15.19 5.97 -27.08
C HIS A 151 14.79 6.24 -25.62
N LEU A 152 15.55 5.74 -24.65
CA LEU A 152 15.26 5.87 -23.22
C LEU A 152 16.03 6.99 -22.51
N LEU A 153 16.95 7.66 -23.21
CA LEU A 153 17.90 8.65 -22.66
C LEU A 153 17.30 10.04 -22.34
N SER A 154 16.08 10.35 -22.80
CA SER A 154 15.41 11.63 -22.47
C SER A 154 14.91 11.65 -21.02
N ASN A 155 14.84 12.81 -20.36
CA ASN A 155 14.23 12.95 -19.03
C ASN A 155 12.78 13.45 -19.06
N GLU A 156 12.20 13.65 -20.25
CA GLU A 156 10.88 14.31 -20.40
C GLU A 156 9.70 13.44 -19.98
N CYS A 157 9.86 12.12 -19.94
CA CYS A 157 8.79 11.20 -19.55
C CYS A 157 9.29 9.93 -18.85
N THR A 158 8.38 9.22 -18.18
CA THR A 158 8.71 7.99 -17.43
C THR A 158 9.23 6.88 -18.34
N GLN A 159 10.05 5.99 -17.79
CA GLN A 159 10.56 4.82 -18.52
C GLN A 159 9.41 3.92 -19.00
N ALA A 160 8.32 3.84 -18.23
CA ALA A 160 7.11 3.12 -18.59
C ALA A 160 6.48 3.66 -19.89
N SER A 161 6.22 4.97 -19.93
CA SER A 161 5.61 5.64 -21.09
C SER A 161 6.47 5.48 -22.34
N LYS A 162 7.79 5.59 -22.24
CA LYS A 162 8.70 5.38 -23.38
C LYS A 162 8.65 3.96 -23.90
N LYS A 163 8.85 2.96 -23.03
CA LYS A 163 8.88 1.54 -23.40
C LYS A 163 7.60 1.17 -24.15
N ILE A 164 6.42 1.51 -23.62
CA ILE A 164 5.13 1.20 -24.25
C ILE A 164 5.03 1.85 -25.64
N ARG A 165 5.43 3.12 -25.78
CA ARG A 165 5.36 3.85 -27.07
C ARG A 165 6.27 3.29 -28.14
N PHE A 166 7.45 2.81 -27.75
CA PHE A 166 8.39 2.17 -28.65
C PHE A 166 8.10 0.68 -28.90
N GLY A 167 6.90 0.21 -28.53
CA GLY A 167 6.45 -1.14 -28.85
C GLY A 167 7.04 -2.23 -27.95
N TYR A 168 7.55 -1.86 -26.77
CA TYR A 168 8.00 -2.83 -25.78
C TYR A 168 6.87 -3.79 -25.43
N SER A 169 7.13 -5.09 -25.57
CA SER A 169 6.13 -6.13 -25.44
C SER A 169 6.75 -7.40 -24.86
N VAL A 170 5.90 -8.27 -24.34
CA VAL A 170 6.26 -9.62 -23.91
C VAL A 170 6.24 -10.52 -25.14
N MET A 171 7.31 -11.24 -25.38
CA MET A 171 7.45 -12.17 -26.51
C MET A 171 6.86 -13.52 -26.16
N ASP A 172 7.37 -14.13 -25.09
CA ASP A 172 6.99 -15.44 -24.61
C ASP A 172 6.73 -15.38 -23.11
N PHE A 173 5.72 -16.09 -22.62
CA PHE A 173 5.47 -16.16 -21.19
C PHE A 173 4.82 -17.47 -20.75
N HIS A 174 4.99 -17.76 -19.47
CA HIS A 174 4.34 -18.82 -18.74
C HIS A 174 3.79 -18.26 -17.44
N PHE A 175 2.63 -18.73 -17.02
CA PHE A 175 2.07 -18.33 -15.74
C PHE A 175 1.36 -19.50 -15.07
N SER A 176 1.14 -19.36 -13.78
CA SER A 176 0.36 -20.33 -13.02
C SER A 176 -0.60 -19.65 -12.07
N LEU A 177 -1.78 -20.26 -11.93
CA LEU A 177 -2.75 -19.95 -10.89
C LEU A 177 -2.71 -21.07 -9.86
N THR A 178 -2.38 -20.74 -8.62
CA THR A 178 -2.39 -21.70 -7.51
C THR A 178 -3.57 -21.41 -6.62
N VAL A 179 -4.43 -22.40 -6.42
CA VAL A 179 -5.61 -22.34 -5.55
C VAL A 179 -5.50 -23.47 -4.56
N SER A 180 -5.34 -23.15 -3.27
CA SER A 180 -5.01 -24.13 -2.23
C SER A 180 -3.79 -24.97 -2.67
N ASP A 181 -3.92 -26.30 -2.74
CA ASP A 181 -2.83 -27.21 -3.14
C ASP A 181 -2.75 -27.46 -4.65
N VAL A 182 -3.66 -26.86 -5.44
CA VAL A 182 -3.76 -27.11 -6.89
C VAL A 182 -3.06 -25.99 -7.66
N LYS A 183 -1.99 -26.34 -8.37
CA LYS A 183 -1.28 -25.44 -9.29
C LYS A 183 -1.67 -25.73 -10.73
N ILE A 184 -2.23 -24.72 -11.41
CA ILE A 184 -2.63 -24.79 -12.82
C ILE A 184 -1.65 -23.97 -13.63
N CYS A 185 -0.94 -24.60 -14.55
CA CYS A 185 0.09 -23.96 -15.37
C CYS A 185 -0.41 -23.68 -16.79
N PHE A 186 -0.06 -22.52 -17.31
CA PHE A 186 -0.41 -22.03 -18.64
C PHE A 186 0.85 -21.65 -19.41
N SER A 187 0.82 -21.90 -20.71
CA SER A 187 1.81 -21.39 -21.66
C SER A 187 1.12 -20.46 -22.64
N HIS A 188 1.79 -19.39 -23.07
CA HIS A 188 1.26 -18.48 -24.09
C HIS A 188 0.94 -19.18 -25.43
N THR A 189 1.47 -20.39 -25.66
CA THR A 189 1.15 -21.22 -26.83
C THR A 189 -0.09 -22.09 -26.65
N ASP A 190 -0.71 -22.15 -25.48
CA ASP A 190 -1.89 -23.00 -25.24
C ASP A 190 -3.05 -22.62 -26.20
N THR A 191 -3.79 -23.64 -26.64
CA THR A 191 -4.99 -23.44 -27.47
C THR A 191 -6.15 -22.91 -26.61
N GLY A 192 -7.18 -22.34 -27.27
CA GLY A 192 -8.36 -21.86 -26.56
C GLY A 192 -9.05 -22.97 -25.74
N GLU A 193 -9.18 -24.16 -26.31
CA GLU A 193 -9.78 -25.32 -25.63
C GLU A 193 -8.98 -25.74 -24.41
N ALA A 194 -7.64 -25.79 -24.52
CA ALA A 194 -6.77 -26.13 -23.40
C ALA A 194 -6.86 -25.09 -22.27
N VAL A 195 -6.89 -23.80 -22.61
CA VAL A 195 -7.09 -22.72 -21.64
C VAL A 195 -8.44 -22.84 -20.95
N CYS A 196 -9.53 -23.06 -21.70
CA CYS A 196 -10.86 -23.24 -21.14
C CYS A 196 -10.95 -24.45 -20.19
N GLU A 197 -10.38 -25.61 -20.55
CA GLU A 197 -10.35 -26.79 -19.68
C GLU A 197 -9.56 -26.55 -18.39
N LYS A 198 -8.42 -25.87 -18.47
CA LYS A 198 -7.65 -25.47 -17.28
C LYS A 198 -8.46 -24.49 -16.41
N MET A 199 -9.07 -23.48 -17.01
CA MET A 199 -9.84 -22.46 -16.30
C MET A 199 -11.14 -23.01 -15.69
N LYS A 200 -11.73 -24.07 -16.25
CA LYS A 200 -12.88 -24.79 -15.67
C LYS A 200 -12.61 -25.36 -14.28
N GLN A 201 -11.36 -25.46 -13.84
CA GLN A 201 -11.05 -25.86 -12.47
C GLN A 201 -11.42 -24.76 -11.46
N ILE A 202 -11.29 -23.49 -11.85
CA ILE A 202 -11.53 -22.32 -10.99
C ILE A 202 -12.87 -21.64 -11.33
N PHE A 203 -13.29 -21.66 -12.60
CA PHE A 203 -14.48 -20.96 -13.09
C PHE A 203 -15.51 -21.92 -13.71
N SER A 204 -16.74 -21.46 -13.77
CA SER A 204 -17.84 -22.05 -14.51
C SER A 204 -18.17 -21.14 -15.70
N PHE A 205 -18.32 -21.74 -16.88
CA PHE A 205 -18.66 -21.05 -18.11
C PHE A 205 -20.08 -21.37 -18.51
N SER A 206 -20.92 -20.35 -18.70
CA SER A 206 -22.30 -20.51 -19.16
C SER A 206 -22.62 -19.51 -20.25
N VAL A 207 -23.09 -20.01 -21.40
CA VAL A 207 -23.63 -19.18 -22.47
C VAL A 207 -25.11 -18.99 -22.20
N CYS A 208 -25.55 -17.73 -22.14
CA CYS A 208 -26.92 -17.36 -21.81
C CYS A 208 -27.47 -16.38 -22.86
N ALA A 209 -28.79 -16.39 -23.06
CA ALA A 209 -29.46 -15.39 -23.88
C ALA A 209 -29.79 -14.16 -23.02
N PHE A 210 -29.42 -12.97 -23.47
CA PHE A 210 -29.70 -11.71 -22.78
C PHE A 210 -30.06 -10.62 -23.79
N GLY A 211 -31.30 -10.12 -23.76
CA GLY A 211 -31.74 -9.04 -24.65
C GLY A 211 -31.74 -9.39 -26.14
N GLY A 212 -31.75 -10.67 -26.49
CA GLY A 212 -31.63 -11.17 -27.87
C GLY A 212 -30.21 -11.56 -28.28
N GLU A 213 -29.20 -11.21 -27.49
CA GLU A 213 -27.80 -11.58 -27.71
C GLU A 213 -27.40 -12.82 -26.91
N GLN A 214 -26.33 -13.49 -27.35
CA GLN A 214 -25.67 -14.51 -26.53
C GLN A 214 -24.55 -13.86 -25.70
N VAL A 215 -24.49 -14.15 -24.41
CA VAL A 215 -23.46 -13.64 -23.49
C VAL A 215 -22.77 -14.81 -22.82
N LEU A 216 -21.46 -14.69 -22.57
CA LEU A 216 -20.68 -15.68 -21.84
C LEU A 216 -20.45 -15.21 -20.41
N LEU A 217 -21.06 -15.89 -19.45
CA LEU A 217 -20.77 -15.62 -18.04
C LEU A 217 -19.62 -16.51 -17.59
N VAL A 218 -18.57 -15.87 -17.08
CA VAL A 218 -17.42 -16.54 -16.45
C VAL A 218 -17.56 -16.37 -14.94
N THR A 219 -18.16 -17.36 -14.27
CA THR A 219 -18.49 -17.29 -12.84
C THR A 219 -17.43 -18.03 -12.02
N PRO A 220 -16.75 -17.39 -11.07
CA PRO A 220 -15.82 -18.10 -10.19
C PRO A 220 -16.57 -19.10 -9.30
N LYS A 221 -15.99 -20.29 -9.10
CA LYS A 221 -16.61 -21.34 -8.28
C LYS A 221 -16.61 -21.05 -6.78
N ASN A 222 -15.67 -20.23 -6.30
CA ASN A 222 -15.60 -19.74 -4.93
C ASN A 222 -15.31 -18.23 -4.96
N ALA A 223 -15.45 -17.55 -3.82
CA ALA A 223 -15.02 -16.16 -3.71
C ALA A 223 -13.50 -16.14 -3.85
N TYR A 224 -12.98 -15.61 -4.95
CA TYR A 224 -11.55 -15.54 -5.19
C TYR A 224 -11.07 -14.10 -5.10
N ALA A 225 -9.91 -13.93 -4.49
CA ALA A 225 -9.08 -12.77 -4.70
C ALA A 225 -7.78 -13.23 -5.34
N LEU A 226 -7.43 -12.65 -6.48
CA LEU A 226 -6.21 -12.97 -7.16
C LEU A 226 -5.07 -12.16 -6.55
N LEU A 227 -4.08 -12.86 -6.03
CA LEU A 227 -2.92 -12.29 -5.38
C LEU A 227 -1.73 -12.36 -6.34
N PHE A 228 -1.01 -11.27 -6.46
CA PHE A 228 0.23 -11.22 -7.22
C PHE A 228 1.30 -10.48 -6.41
N ASP A 229 2.55 -10.80 -6.68
CA ASP A 229 3.69 -10.22 -5.97
C ASP A 229 3.85 -8.73 -6.33
N ASP A 230 4.22 -7.90 -5.35
CA ASP A 230 4.47 -6.46 -5.55
C ASP A 230 5.69 -6.18 -6.44
N ASP A 231 6.49 -7.18 -6.79
CA ASP A 231 7.57 -7.06 -7.77
C ASP A 231 7.22 -7.57 -9.18
N LEU A 232 6.05 -8.21 -9.38
CA LEU A 232 5.63 -8.70 -10.70
C LEU A 232 5.65 -7.58 -11.77
N CYS A 233 6.16 -7.83 -12.96
CA CYS A 233 6.06 -6.84 -14.03
C CYS A 233 4.60 -6.64 -14.46
N LEU A 234 4.10 -5.41 -14.39
CA LEU A 234 2.72 -5.07 -14.77
C LEU A 234 2.44 -5.34 -16.25
N LEU A 235 3.45 -5.29 -17.12
CA LEU A 235 3.29 -5.69 -18.52
C LEU A 235 2.97 -7.18 -18.65
N LEU A 236 3.66 -8.04 -17.89
CA LEU A 236 3.36 -9.48 -17.88
C LEU A 236 1.96 -9.74 -17.36
N LEU A 237 1.55 -9.06 -16.28
CA LEU A 237 0.21 -9.17 -15.73
C LEU A 237 -0.86 -8.86 -16.80
N GLN A 238 -0.67 -7.76 -17.53
CA GLN A 238 -1.54 -7.35 -18.64
C GLN A 238 -1.58 -8.41 -19.75
N SER A 239 -0.42 -8.88 -20.21
CA SER A 239 -0.31 -9.89 -21.26
C SER A 239 -1.00 -11.20 -20.87
N VAL A 240 -0.89 -11.62 -19.61
CA VAL A 240 -1.55 -12.84 -19.09
C VAL A 240 -3.07 -12.73 -19.19
N PHE A 241 -3.66 -11.62 -18.73
CA PHE A 241 -5.11 -11.46 -18.78
C PHE A 241 -5.65 -11.23 -20.18
N ALA A 242 -4.94 -10.48 -21.02
CA ALA A 242 -5.29 -10.33 -22.44
C ALA A 242 -5.30 -11.71 -23.14
N PHE A 243 -4.26 -12.52 -22.91
CA PHE A 243 -4.20 -13.89 -23.43
C PHE A 243 -5.35 -14.77 -22.93
N LEU A 244 -5.65 -14.77 -21.63
CA LEU A 244 -6.76 -15.54 -21.08
C LEU A 244 -8.09 -15.11 -21.71
N HIS A 245 -8.31 -13.81 -21.82
CA HIS A 245 -9.51 -13.24 -22.42
C HIS A 245 -9.66 -13.66 -23.89
N ASP A 246 -8.66 -13.41 -24.72
CA ASP A 246 -8.68 -13.76 -26.16
C ASP A 246 -8.93 -15.25 -26.38
N LYS A 247 -8.26 -16.12 -25.60
CA LYS A 247 -8.37 -17.57 -25.74
C LYS A 247 -9.72 -18.10 -25.29
N ILE A 248 -10.27 -17.59 -24.18
CA ILE A 248 -11.58 -18.02 -23.69
C ILE A 248 -12.68 -17.56 -24.65
N PHE A 249 -12.74 -16.27 -24.95
CA PHE A 249 -13.81 -15.72 -25.79
C PHE A 249 -13.70 -16.17 -27.25
N GLY A 250 -12.50 -16.51 -27.73
CA GLY A 250 -12.29 -17.10 -29.06
C GLY A 250 -12.91 -18.49 -29.25
N VAL A 251 -13.08 -19.28 -28.18
CA VAL A 251 -13.75 -20.60 -28.22
C VAL A 251 -15.26 -20.44 -28.37
N TYR A 252 -15.85 -19.47 -27.66
CA TYR A 252 -17.29 -19.22 -27.65
C TYR A 252 -17.68 -18.24 -28.75
N LYS A 253 -17.77 -18.74 -29.99
CA LYS A 253 -18.20 -17.93 -31.13
C LYS A 253 -19.62 -17.38 -30.91
N GLN A 254 -19.89 -16.19 -31.47
CA GLN A 254 -21.21 -15.53 -31.47
C GLN A 254 -21.70 -15.01 -30.11
N VAL A 255 -20.83 -14.95 -29.09
CA VAL A 255 -21.14 -14.26 -27.84
C VAL A 255 -20.70 -12.80 -27.90
N LEU A 256 -21.43 -11.93 -27.21
CA LEU A 256 -21.02 -10.56 -26.93
C LEU A 256 -19.78 -10.59 -26.05
N VAL A 257 -18.67 -10.07 -26.59
CA VAL A 257 -17.36 -10.12 -25.94
C VAL A 257 -17.33 -9.14 -24.77
N GLN A 258 -16.92 -9.64 -23.62
CA GLN A 258 -16.72 -8.84 -22.42
C GLN A 258 -15.52 -7.89 -22.59
N LEU A 259 -15.54 -6.73 -21.96
CA LEU A 259 -14.36 -5.87 -21.86
C LEU A 259 -13.24 -6.56 -21.07
N CYS A 260 -12.00 -6.26 -21.41
CA CYS A 260 -10.80 -6.69 -20.66
C CYS A 260 -9.83 -5.51 -20.61
N GLU A 261 -10.25 -4.45 -19.92
CA GLU A 261 -9.53 -3.20 -19.91
C GLU A 261 -8.70 -3.04 -18.64
N TYR A 262 -7.38 -2.96 -18.80
CA TYR A 262 -6.43 -2.78 -17.71
C TYR A 262 -6.29 -1.32 -17.28
N ILE A 263 -6.28 -1.11 -15.97
CA ILE A 263 -5.97 0.16 -15.31
C ILE A 263 -4.96 -0.12 -14.19
N GLY A 264 -3.77 0.49 -14.26
CA GLY A 264 -2.69 0.30 -13.28
C GLY A 264 -1.69 1.45 -13.28
N PRO A 265 -0.82 1.54 -12.26
CA PRO A 265 -0.01 2.73 -11.97
C PRO A 265 0.99 3.08 -13.08
N ASP A 266 1.35 2.12 -13.94
CA ASP A 266 2.20 2.32 -15.13
C ASP A 266 1.56 3.22 -16.20
N LEU A 267 0.27 3.55 -16.07
CA LEU A 267 -0.42 4.46 -16.97
C LEU A 267 -0.28 5.94 -16.56
N TRP A 268 0.29 6.24 -15.39
CA TRP A 268 0.48 7.60 -14.88
C TRP A 268 1.96 8.04 -14.90
N PRO A 269 2.21 9.36 -14.98
CA PRO A 269 3.55 9.91 -14.85
C PRO A 269 4.11 9.78 -13.42
N PHE A 270 3.24 9.84 -12.42
CA PHE A 270 3.56 9.75 -11.00
C PHE A 270 2.80 8.54 -10.47
N GLY A 271 3.49 7.44 -10.14
CA GLY A 271 2.79 6.29 -9.57
C GLY A 271 2.58 6.43 -8.05
N ASN A 272 1.75 5.53 -7.53
CA ASN A 272 1.21 5.57 -6.16
C ASN A 272 1.26 4.15 -5.55
N GLU A 273 0.44 3.85 -4.54
CA GLU A 273 0.18 2.49 -4.06
C GLU A 273 -0.04 1.55 -5.26
N ARG A 274 0.65 0.41 -5.26
CA ARG A 274 0.59 -0.55 -6.34
C ARG A 274 -0.77 -1.27 -6.38
N SER A 275 -1.71 -0.64 -7.08
CA SER A 275 -3.10 -1.09 -7.24
C SER A 275 -3.42 -1.28 -8.72
N VAL A 276 -4.05 -2.39 -9.07
CA VAL A 276 -4.46 -2.71 -10.45
C VAL A 276 -5.94 -3.06 -10.48
N SER A 277 -6.57 -2.80 -11.61
CA SER A 277 -7.97 -3.15 -11.86
C SER A 277 -8.14 -3.58 -13.31
N PHE A 278 -9.04 -4.53 -13.53
CA PHE A 278 -9.53 -4.89 -14.86
C PHE A 278 -11.03 -4.61 -14.94
N ILE A 279 -11.43 -3.82 -15.93
CA ILE A 279 -12.83 -3.54 -16.23
C ILE A 279 -13.36 -4.64 -17.16
N GLY A 280 -14.44 -5.29 -16.75
CA GLY A 280 -14.95 -6.51 -17.34
C GLY A 280 -14.27 -7.76 -16.76
N TYR A 281 -13.48 -8.47 -17.56
CA TYR A 281 -12.85 -9.73 -17.21
C TYR A 281 -11.53 -9.52 -16.45
N PRO A 282 -11.21 -10.28 -15.37
CA PRO A 282 -11.87 -11.51 -14.88
C PRO A 282 -12.97 -11.33 -13.81
N ASN A 283 -13.52 -10.12 -13.60
CA ASN A 283 -14.54 -9.84 -12.58
C ASN A 283 -14.15 -10.30 -11.15
N LEU A 284 -12.88 -10.13 -10.80
CA LEU A 284 -12.30 -10.50 -9.50
C LEU A 284 -11.51 -9.32 -8.93
N TRP A 285 -11.28 -9.35 -7.61
CA TRP A 285 -10.32 -8.46 -6.95
C TRP A 285 -8.89 -8.92 -7.24
N LEU A 286 -8.03 -7.97 -7.62
CA LEU A 286 -6.60 -8.18 -7.78
C LEU A 286 -5.87 -7.40 -6.68
N LEU A 287 -5.09 -8.09 -5.86
CA LEU A 287 -4.36 -7.51 -4.74
C LEU A 287 -2.87 -7.80 -4.87
N SER A 288 -2.06 -6.74 -4.75
CA SER A 288 -0.61 -6.88 -4.60
C SER A 288 -0.28 -7.29 -3.18
N VAL A 289 0.66 -8.22 -3.04
CA VAL A 289 1.15 -8.71 -1.74
C VAL A 289 2.66 -8.62 -1.74
N SER A 290 3.22 -8.02 -0.69
CA SER A 290 4.66 -7.99 -0.49
C SER A 290 5.17 -9.36 -0.05
N ASP A 291 6.18 -9.87 -0.76
CA ASP A 291 6.81 -11.17 -0.47
C ASP A 291 5.80 -12.33 -0.44
N LEU A 292 5.06 -12.49 -1.55
CA LEU A 292 4.02 -13.51 -1.69
C LEU A 292 4.58 -14.94 -1.58
N GLU A 293 5.90 -15.11 -1.71
CA GLU A 293 6.59 -16.38 -1.51
C GLU A 293 6.58 -16.84 -0.06
N ARG A 294 6.80 -15.92 0.88
CA ARG A 294 6.90 -16.24 2.32
C ARG A 294 5.61 -16.00 3.08
N ARG A 295 4.78 -15.05 2.63
CA ARG A 295 3.55 -14.67 3.33
C ARG A 295 2.37 -14.65 2.36
N VAL A 296 1.56 -15.71 2.43
CA VAL A 296 0.24 -15.72 1.78
C VAL A 296 -0.78 -15.18 2.79
N PRO A 297 -1.46 -14.05 2.50
CA PRO A 297 -2.48 -13.51 3.38
C PRO A 297 -3.66 -14.47 3.51
N ASP A 298 -4.23 -14.53 4.71
CA ASP A 298 -5.46 -15.27 4.94
C ASP A 298 -6.69 -14.55 4.35
N THR A 299 -7.79 -15.29 4.26
CA THR A 299 -9.09 -14.81 3.80
C THR A 299 -9.58 -13.57 4.54
N THR A 300 -9.32 -13.49 5.84
CA THR A 300 -9.81 -12.39 6.67
C THR A 300 -9.07 -11.11 6.35
N TYR A 301 -7.75 -11.18 6.16
CA TYR A 301 -6.93 -10.07 5.72
C TYR A 301 -7.36 -9.55 4.34
N ILE A 302 -7.60 -10.46 3.39
CA ILE A 302 -8.07 -10.11 2.03
C ILE A 302 -9.37 -9.31 2.09
N CYS A 303 -10.37 -9.80 2.82
CA CYS A 303 -11.65 -9.10 3.00
C CYS A 303 -11.46 -7.73 3.66
N ARG A 304 -10.56 -7.60 4.65
CA ARG A 304 -10.24 -6.33 5.31
C ARG A 304 -9.60 -5.33 4.35
N GLU A 305 -8.65 -5.76 3.53
CA GLU A 305 -8.03 -4.89 2.52
C GLU A 305 -9.08 -4.42 1.50
N ILE A 306 -9.94 -5.30 0.98
CA ILE A 306 -11.02 -4.92 0.04
C ILE A 306 -11.98 -3.91 0.69
N LEU A 307 -12.42 -4.14 1.92
CA LEU A 307 -13.28 -3.20 2.64
C LEU A 307 -12.60 -1.86 2.89
N SER A 308 -11.29 -1.87 3.11
CA SER A 308 -10.52 -0.65 3.31
C SER A 308 -10.46 0.25 2.06
N PHE A 309 -10.93 -0.24 0.90
CA PHE A 309 -11.11 0.57 -0.32
C PHE A 309 -12.32 1.52 -0.25
N CYS A 310 -13.32 1.26 0.60
CA CYS A 310 -14.56 2.05 0.62
C CYS A 310 -15.24 2.19 -0.75
N GLY A 311 -15.26 1.14 -1.58
CA GLY A 311 -15.76 1.19 -2.96
C GLY A 311 -14.88 0.38 -3.90
N LEU A 312 -14.59 0.93 -5.07
CA LEU A 312 -13.76 0.30 -6.09
C LEU A 312 -12.27 0.31 -5.71
N ALA A 313 -11.46 -0.44 -6.49
CA ALA A 313 -10.01 -0.52 -6.29
C ALA A 313 -9.34 0.87 -6.26
N PRO A 314 -8.28 1.08 -5.45
CA PRO A 314 -7.66 2.39 -5.29
C PRO A 314 -7.21 3.09 -6.57
N ILE A 315 -6.76 2.32 -7.56
CA ILE A 315 -6.36 2.87 -8.84
C ILE A 315 -7.49 3.59 -9.58
N LEU A 316 -8.76 3.36 -9.25
CA LEU A 316 -9.92 4.06 -9.82
C LEU A 316 -10.21 5.41 -9.14
N GLY A 317 -9.29 5.86 -8.28
CA GLY A 317 -9.25 7.22 -7.76
C GLY A 317 -10.44 7.62 -6.89
N PRO A 318 -10.55 8.92 -6.57
CA PRO A 318 -11.58 9.47 -5.67
C PRO A 318 -13.01 9.14 -6.08
N ARG A 319 -13.32 9.13 -7.38
CA ARG A 319 -14.70 8.93 -7.86
C ARG A 319 -15.17 7.49 -7.72
N GLY A 320 -14.25 6.53 -7.58
CA GLY A 320 -14.57 5.13 -7.26
C GLY A 320 -14.90 4.87 -5.79
N ARG A 321 -14.92 5.91 -4.94
CA ARG A 321 -15.18 5.79 -3.50
C ARG A 321 -16.61 6.17 -3.14
N HIS A 322 -17.17 5.46 -2.17
CA HIS A 322 -18.41 5.83 -1.51
C HIS A 322 -18.22 7.05 -0.60
N VAL A 323 -19.25 7.88 -0.51
CA VAL A 323 -19.34 8.90 0.54
C VAL A 323 -19.77 8.20 1.83
N VAL A 324 -18.90 8.24 2.84
CA VAL A 324 -19.15 7.65 4.15
C VAL A 324 -19.67 8.73 5.08
N PRO A 325 -20.89 8.59 5.62
CA PRO A 325 -21.44 9.59 6.54
C PRO A 325 -20.76 9.50 7.91
N VAL A 326 -20.71 10.61 8.64
CA VAL A 326 -20.23 10.65 10.02
C VAL A 326 -21.37 10.22 10.95
N VAL A 327 -21.14 9.22 11.80
CA VAL A 327 -22.16 8.72 12.76
C VAL A 327 -22.41 9.72 13.89
N ARG A 328 -21.38 10.48 14.26
CA ARG A 328 -21.40 11.44 15.36
C ARG A 328 -21.34 12.86 14.78
N GLU A 329 -22.40 13.63 14.95
CA GLU A 329 -22.37 15.06 14.66
C GLU A 329 -21.30 15.71 15.56
N LEU A 330 -20.23 16.21 14.94
CA LEU A 330 -19.25 17.02 15.65
C LEU A 330 -19.78 18.46 15.69
N ASN A 331 -20.19 18.91 16.88
CA ASN A 331 -20.59 20.30 17.13
C ASN A 331 -19.39 21.25 17.21
N ILE A 332 -18.49 21.20 16.21
CA ILE A 332 -17.29 22.02 16.16
C ILE A 332 -17.13 22.52 14.73
N GLU A 333 -17.03 23.85 14.57
CA GLU A 333 -16.63 24.46 13.31
C GLU A 333 -15.22 23.97 12.98
N MET A 334 -15.15 23.11 11.97
CA MET A 334 -13.88 22.55 11.52
C MET A 334 -13.05 23.66 10.86
N PRO A 335 -11.78 23.87 11.25
CA PRO A 335 -10.92 24.80 10.54
C PRO A 335 -10.78 24.32 9.09
N GLY A 336 -11.16 25.17 8.13
CA GLY A 336 -11.17 24.84 6.70
C GLY A 336 -9.78 24.70 6.06
N SER A 337 -8.80 24.16 6.77
CA SER A 337 -7.47 23.88 6.22
C SER A 337 -7.45 22.52 5.53
N GLU A 338 -6.73 22.44 4.40
CA GLU A 338 -6.31 21.17 3.80
C GLU A 338 -5.41 20.41 4.79
N THR A 339 -6.00 19.59 5.66
CA THR A 339 -5.22 18.72 6.53
C THR A 339 -4.82 17.48 5.75
N SER A 340 -3.52 17.18 5.72
CA SER A 340 -3.01 15.92 5.17
C SER A 340 -2.66 14.95 6.29
N LEU A 341 -2.72 13.65 6.00
CA LEU A 341 -2.34 12.61 6.95
C LEU A 341 -0.82 12.63 7.18
N GLN A 342 -0.37 13.33 8.21
CA GLN A 342 1.04 13.38 8.57
C GLN A 342 1.46 12.16 9.39
N ARG A 343 2.29 11.29 8.80
CA ARG A 343 2.83 10.11 9.49
C ARG A 343 3.91 10.44 10.51
N PHE A 344 4.62 11.54 10.34
CA PHE A 344 5.66 12.00 11.27
C PHE A 344 5.38 13.44 11.67
N ARG A 345 5.48 13.73 12.97
CA ARG A 345 5.40 15.08 13.52
C ARG A 345 6.55 15.32 14.48
N PHE A 346 7.44 16.23 14.11
CA PHE A 346 8.63 16.57 14.89
C PHE A 346 8.37 17.81 15.75
N ASN A 347 8.96 17.82 16.95
CA ASN A 347 9.01 19.02 17.78
C ASN A 347 10.23 19.86 17.42
N SER A 348 10.03 20.94 16.66
CA SER A 348 11.10 21.84 16.22
C SER A 348 11.86 22.55 17.35
N GLN A 349 11.34 22.54 18.58
CA GLN A 349 12.07 23.08 19.74
C GLN A 349 13.22 22.19 20.19
N TYR A 350 13.15 20.89 19.91
CA TYR A 350 14.12 19.90 20.40
C TYR A 350 14.82 19.17 19.26
N VAL A 351 14.13 18.94 18.14
CA VAL A 351 14.67 18.23 16.98
C VAL A 351 15.24 19.25 16.01
N SER A 352 16.53 19.14 15.68
CA SER A 352 17.16 19.96 14.65
C SER A 352 16.84 19.41 13.26
N SER A 353 16.69 20.32 12.29
CA SER A 353 16.62 19.98 10.87
C SER A 353 17.91 20.45 10.21
N GLU A 354 18.66 19.51 9.65
CA GLU A 354 19.95 19.75 9.00
C GLU A 354 19.99 19.05 7.64
N SER A 355 20.81 19.56 6.72
CA SER A 355 21.13 18.80 5.51
C SER A 355 22.32 17.89 5.79
N LEU A 356 22.08 16.58 5.88
CA LEU A 356 23.18 15.62 5.75
C LEU A 356 23.50 15.52 4.26
N CYS A 357 24.63 16.10 3.83
CA CYS A 357 25.16 15.84 2.49
C CYS A 357 25.60 14.37 2.41
N PHE A 358 24.72 13.53 1.90
CA PHE A 358 25.11 12.26 1.31
C PHE A 358 25.73 12.52 -0.07
N GLN A 359 26.49 11.56 -0.60
CA GLN A 359 27.05 11.67 -1.96
C GLN A 359 25.96 11.87 -3.04
N THR A 360 24.68 11.75 -2.64
CA THR A 360 23.46 11.65 -3.45
C THR A 360 22.60 12.93 -3.44
N GLY A 361 23.06 14.02 -2.83
CA GLY A 361 22.37 15.32 -2.80
C GLY A 361 21.91 15.75 -1.40
N PRO A 362 21.37 16.98 -1.26
CA PRO A 362 20.85 17.49 0.01
C PRO A 362 19.51 16.83 0.36
N GLU A 363 19.40 16.33 1.59
CA GLU A 363 18.17 15.78 2.16
C GLU A 363 17.83 16.44 3.48
N ASP A 364 16.54 16.69 3.72
CA ASP A 364 16.06 17.14 5.03
C ASP A 364 16.24 16.01 6.04
N THR A 365 17.22 16.17 6.93
CA THR A 365 17.48 15.24 8.02
C THR A 365 16.99 15.85 9.34
N HIS A 366 16.21 15.10 10.08
CA HIS A 366 15.80 15.46 11.44
C HIS A 366 16.62 14.68 12.47
N LEU A 367 17.23 15.39 13.42
CA LEU A 367 18.18 14.83 14.38
C LEU A 367 17.85 15.25 15.81
N PHE A 368 18.05 14.32 16.75
CA PHE A 368 17.99 14.57 18.19
C PHE A 368 18.95 13.64 18.93
N PHE A 369 19.67 14.19 19.91
CA PHE A 369 20.52 13.45 20.83
C PHE A 369 20.33 13.94 22.26
N SER A 370 20.23 13.02 23.22
CA SER A 370 20.16 13.35 24.65
C SER A 370 20.77 12.25 25.52
N ASP A 371 21.26 12.67 26.69
CA ASP A 371 21.74 11.76 27.74
C ASP A 371 20.61 11.32 28.69
N SER A 372 19.41 11.86 28.48
CA SER A 372 18.18 11.51 29.20
C SER A 372 17.67 10.13 28.82
N ASP A 373 16.83 9.56 29.69
CA ASP A 373 16.06 8.36 29.35
C ASP A 373 15.00 8.70 28.29
N MET A 374 14.86 7.82 27.31
CA MET A 374 13.83 7.92 26.29
C MET A 374 12.70 6.95 26.60
N TYR A 375 11.47 7.44 26.48
CA TYR A 375 10.24 6.68 26.65
C TYR A 375 9.52 6.61 25.31
N VAL A 376 9.23 5.39 24.84
CA VAL A 376 8.48 5.14 23.61
C VAL A 376 7.12 4.60 23.99
N VAL A 377 6.10 5.46 23.90
CA VAL A 377 4.70 5.12 24.19
C VAL A 377 4.01 4.71 22.90
N THR A 378 3.42 3.51 22.87
CA THR A 378 2.71 2.95 21.72
C THR A 378 1.24 2.70 22.09
N LEU A 379 0.32 3.23 21.28
CA LEU A 379 -1.13 3.10 21.44
C LEU A 379 -1.76 2.37 20.25
N PRO A 380 -1.57 1.04 20.10
CA PRO A 380 -1.79 0.32 18.84
C PRO A 380 -3.25 0.34 18.34
N ASP A 381 -4.22 0.57 19.20
CA ASP A 381 -5.65 0.54 18.90
C ASP A 381 -6.32 1.92 18.91
N CYS A 382 -5.59 3.02 19.14
CA CYS A 382 -6.19 4.36 19.25
C CYS A 382 -6.99 4.73 17.99
N LEU A 383 -6.41 4.55 16.80
CA LEU A 383 -7.07 4.84 15.53
C LEU A 383 -8.27 3.91 15.29
N ARG A 384 -8.16 2.63 15.69
CA ARG A 384 -9.28 1.67 15.59
C ARG A 384 -10.46 2.11 16.45
N LEU A 385 -10.22 2.53 17.68
CA LEU A 385 -11.27 2.95 18.60
C LEU A 385 -11.99 4.21 18.09
N LEU A 386 -11.24 5.18 17.59
CA LEU A 386 -11.81 6.38 16.95
C LEU A 386 -12.67 6.02 15.75
N LEU A 387 -12.16 5.18 14.85
CA LEU A 387 -12.91 4.75 13.67
C LEU A 387 -14.17 3.96 14.03
N LYS A 388 -14.10 3.03 15.00
CA LYS A 388 -15.27 2.32 15.52
C LYS A 388 -16.36 3.27 16.06
N SER A 389 -15.97 4.43 16.59
CA SER A 389 -16.91 5.41 17.16
C SER A 389 -17.48 6.42 16.15
N THR A 390 -16.84 6.58 14.99
CA THR A 390 -17.16 7.65 14.02
C THR A 390 -17.71 7.13 12.70
N VAL A 391 -17.30 5.93 12.29
CA VAL A 391 -17.64 5.32 11.00
C VAL A 391 -18.81 4.35 11.17
N PRO A 392 -19.82 4.37 10.28
CA PRO A 392 -20.89 3.39 10.32
C PRO A 392 -20.34 1.98 10.11
N LYS A 393 -20.91 0.99 10.83
CA LYS A 393 -20.45 -0.42 10.77
C LYS A 393 -20.40 -0.99 9.35
N ALA A 394 -21.32 -0.59 8.48
CA ALA A 394 -21.38 -1.04 7.09
C ALA A 394 -20.18 -0.61 6.22
N PHE A 395 -19.39 0.38 6.66
CA PHE A 395 -18.20 0.86 5.95
C PHE A 395 -16.89 0.56 6.69
N LEU A 396 -16.99 0.13 7.96
CA LEU A 396 -15.83 -0.14 8.78
C LEU A 396 -15.27 -1.53 8.41
N PRO A 397 -13.99 -1.64 8.04
CA PRO A 397 -13.37 -2.96 7.88
C PRO A 397 -13.48 -3.74 9.19
N CYS A 398 -13.80 -5.04 9.13
CA CYS A 398 -13.93 -5.87 10.33
C CYS A 398 -12.56 -6.10 10.99
N PHE A 399 -12.12 -5.18 11.85
CA PHE A 399 -10.84 -5.26 12.56
C PHE A 399 -10.90 -6.30 13.70
N ASP A 400 -9.97 -7.26 13.71
CA ASP A 400 -9.74 -8.10 14.89
C ASP A 400 -9.28 -7.23 16.06
N GLU A 401 -9.69 -7.59 17.26
CA GLU A 401 -9.22 -6.94 18.48
C GLU A 401 -7.76 -7.32 18.80
N ASN A 402 -7.31 -8.48 18.31
CA ASN A 402 -5.99 -9.04 18.64
C ASN A 402 -4.90 -8.80 17.57
N ALA A 403 -5.27 -8.42 16.35
CA ALA A 403 -4.36 -8.30 15.20
C ALA A 403 -4.73 -7.11 14.30
N THR A 404 -4.82 -5.92 14.89
CA THR A 404 -5.03 -4.70 14.10
C THR A 404 -3.73 -4.31 13.41
N GLU A 405 -3.67 -4.43 12.09
CA GLU A 405 -2.56 -3.88 11.30
C GLU A 405 -2.77 -2.38 11.10
N ILE A 406 -2.02 -1.55 11.84
CA ILE A 406 -2.07 -0.08 11.74
C ILE A 406 -1.95 0.41 10.28
N ASN A 407 -1.20 -0.30 9.44
CA ASN A 407 -1.05 0.00 8.02
C ASN A 407 -2.40 -0.01 7.27
N LEU A 408 -3.28 -0.99 7.53
CA LEU A 408 -4.61 -1.04 6.92
C LEU A 408 -5.48 0.14 7.37
N LEU A 409 -5.38 0.55 8.64
CA LEU A 409 -6.10 1.70 9.17
C LEU A 409 -5.61 3.01 8.56
N LEU A 410 -4.30 3.18 8.41
CA LEU A 410 -3.70 4.35 7.76
C LEU A 410 -4.08 4.41 6.28
N LYS A 411 -4.09 3.27 5.57
CA LYS A 411 -4.61 3.18 4.20
C LYS A 411 -6.07 3.61 4.14
N PHE A 412 -6.94 3.07 5.00
CA PHE A 412 -8.34 3.46 5.08
C PHE A 412 -8.50 4.97 5.32
N MET A 413 -7.78 5.53 6.30
CA MET A 413 -7.76 6.97 6.59
C MET A 413 -7.36 7.80 5.37
N SER A 414 -6.26 7.43 4.70
CA SER A 414 -5.81 8.11 3.49
C SER A 414 -6.86 8.08 2.38
N ARG A 415 -7.70 7.05 2.31
CA ARG A 415 -8.73 6.92 1.28
C ARG A 415 -9.97 7.77 1.59
N LEU A 416 -10.26 8.00 2.87
CA LEU A 416 -11.38 8.86 3.29
C LEU A 416 -11.19 10.33 2.88
N GLN A 417 -9.94 10.82 2.83
CA GLN A 417 -9.62 12.22 2.51
C GLN A 417 -10.19 12.70 1.17
N HIS A 418 -10.52 11.78 0.25
CA HIS A 418 -10.92 12.13 -1.11
C HIS A 418 -12.44 12.40 -1.27
N ARG A 419 -13.29 11.49 -0.80
CA ARG A 419 -14.77 11.57 -0.97
C ARG A 419 -15.52 11.76 0.35
N SER A 420 -14.85 11.53 1.47
CA SER A 420 -15.44 11.57 2.81
C SER A 420 -14.64 12.52 3.71
N TYR A 421 -14.29 13.69 3.17
CA TYR A 421 -13.40 14.66 3.82
C TYR A 421 -13.88 15.06 5.22
N ALA A 422 -15.20 15.30 5.38
CA ALA A 422 -15.77 15.63 6.70
C ALA A 422 -15.51 14.54 7.78
N LEU A 423 -15.54 13.26 7.40
CA LEU A 423 -15.22 12.16 8.29
C LEU A 423 -13.70 12.06 8.56
N PHE A 424 -12.89 12.25 7.53
CA PHE A 424 -11.44 12.30 7.66
C PHE A 424 -11.03 13.40 8.65
N ASP A 425 -11.49 14.62 8.41
CA ASP A 425 -11.28 15.80 9.26
C ASP A 425 -11.73 15.55 10.70
N ALA A 426 -12.92 14.97 10.88
CA ALA A 426 -13.45 14.61 12.20
C ALA A 426 -12.47 13.74 13.00
N VAL A 427 -11.93 12.69 12.37
CA VAL A 427 -11.01 11.75 13.01
C VAL A 427 -9.65 12.41 13.27
N ILE A 428 -9.10 13.16 12.31
CA ILE A 428 -7.83 13.89 12.46
C ILE A 428 -7.93 14.93 13.57
N PHE A 429 -9.01 15.69 13.62
CA PHE A 429 -9.22 16.68 14.66
C PHE A 429 -9.22 16.05 16.06
N MET A 430 -9.92 14.92 16.24
CA MET A 430 -9.91 14.20 17.52
C MET A 430 -8.53 13.65 17.89
N LEU A 431 -7.79 13.11 16.90
CA LEU A 431 -6.40 12.68 17.10
C LEU A 431 -5.53 13.87 17.50
N ASP A 432 -5.65 15.00 16.83
CA ASP A 432 -4.85 16.20 17.08
C ASP A 432 -5.16 16.82 18.43
N ALA A 433 -6.43 16.86 18.81
CA ALA A 433 -6.86 17.28 20.14
C ALA A 433 -6.28 16.37 21.23
N PHE A 434 -6.34 15.05 21.03
CA PHE A 434 -5.75 14.07 21.94
C PHE A 434 -4.22 14.21 22.03
N VAL A 435 -3.52 14.21 20.89
CA VAL A 435 -2.07 14.36 20.79
C VAL A 435 -1.63 15.66 21.47
N SER A 436 -2.30 16.78 21.20
CA SER A 436 -1.99 18.07 21.80
C SER A 436 -2.24 18.07 23.31
N ALA A 437 -3.33 17.46 23.77
CA ALA A 437 -3.61 17.33 25.21
C ALA A 437 -2.57 16.46 25.92
N PHE A 438 -2.19 15.34 25.31
CA PHE A 438 -1.19 14.42 25.84
C PHE A 438 0.21 15.06 25.86
N GLN A 439 0.60 15.77 24.80
CA GLN A 439 1.85 16.53 24.74
C GLN A 439 1.90 17.60 25.85
N ARG A 440 0.82 18.36 26.05
CA ARG A 440 0.73 19.34 27.16
C ARG A 440 0.86 18.65 28.52
N ALA A 441 0.20 17.51 28.73
CA ALA A 441 0.33 16.74 29.96
C ALA A 441 1.78 16.29 30.19
N CYS A 442 2.46 15.80 29.15
CA CYS A 442 3.87 15.42 29.20
C CYS A 442 4.76 16.62 29.57
N THR A 443 4.54 17.79 28.97
CA THR A 443 5.28 19.02 29.30
C THR A 443 5.06 19.45 30.76
N LEU A 444 3.84 19.37 31.27
CA LEU A 444 3.53 19.64 32.69
C LEU A 444 4.22 18.64 33.63
N MET A 445 4.40 17.41 33.17
CA MET A 445 5.19 16.38 33.85
C MET A 445 6.71 16.56 33.66
N GLY A 446 7.17 17.65 33.04
CA GLY A 446 8.60 17.91 32.80
C GLY A 446 9.24 16.98 31.77
N MET A 447 8.45 16.41 30.87
CA MET A 447 8.93 15.59 29.75
C MET A 447 8.96 16.40 28.47
N ARG A 448 9.88 16.05 27.57
CA ARG A 448 10.01 16.66 26.24
C ARG A 448 9.52 15.64 25.21
N TRP A 449 8.45 15.96 24.49
CA TRP A 449 8.03 15.16 23.33
C TRP A 449 8.87 15.55 22.11
N LEU A 450 9.31 14.56 21.35
CA LEU A 450 10.26 14.73 20.25
C LEU A 450 9.63 14.42 18.90
N LEU A 451 8.94 13.29 18.82
CA LEU A 451 8.37 12.76 17.60
C LEU A 451 7.05 12.05 17.92
N VAL A 452 6.06 12.28 17.06
CA VAL A 452 4.90 11.37 16.91
C VAL A 452 5.03 10.66 15.58
N ARG A 453 5.05 9.33 15.60
CA ARG A 453 5.17 8.47 14.42
C ARG A 453 3.91 7.63 14.23
N ASP A 454 3.44 7.54 13.00
CA ASP A 454 2.29 6.77 12.54
C ASP A 454 1.03 7.01 13.39
N LEU A 455 0.90 8.23 13.95
CA LEU A 455 -0.20 8.71 14.79
C LEU A 455 -0.43 7.95 16.12
N HIS A 456 0.41 6.94 16.44
CA HIS A 456 0.21 6.08 17.61
C HIS A 456 1.47 5.82 18.43
N MET A 457 2.65 6.19 17.93
CA MET A 457 3.92 6.07 18.66
C MET A 457 4.44 7.45 19.05
N PHE A 458 4.73 7.64 20.34
CA PHE A 458 5.21 8.89 20.90
C PHE A 458 6.60 8.68 21.49
N TYR A 459 7.56 9.49 21.05
CA TYR A 459 8.92 9.50 21.56
C TYR A 459 9.08 10.68 22.52
N LEU A 460 9.36 10.36 23.78
CA LEU A 460 9.45 11.31 24.88
C LEU A 460 10.80 11.18 25.57
N THR A 461 11.31 12.25 26.18
CA THR A 461 12.48 12.22 27.07
C THR A 461 12.18 12.87 28.41
N CYS A 462 12.82 12.37 29.47
CA CYS A 462 12.67 12.91 30.81
C CYS A 462 14.02 12.91 31.55
N ASP A 463 14.32 14.02 32.23
CA ASP A 463 15.55 14.18 33.01
C ASP A 463 15.32 13.76 34.47
N GLY A 464 16.07 12.76 34.95
CA GLY A 464 16.26 12.50 36.38
C GLY A 464 15.03 12.01 37.16
N LYS A 465 14.04 11.39 36.51
CA LYS A 465 12.86 10.80 37.16
C LYS A 465 12.90 9.28 37.14
N ASP A 466 12.47 8.67 38.24
CA ASP A 466 12.33 7.21 38.38
C ASP A 466 11.26 6.66 37.42
N THR A 467 11.63 5.67 36.63
CA THR A 467 10.75 4.93 35.70
C THR A 467 9.48 4.41 36.37
N HIS A 468 9.58 3.92 37.60
CA HIS A 468 8.44 3.39 38.35
C HIS A 468 7.39 4.47 38.63
N VAL A 469 7.78 5.74 38.59
CA VAL A 469 6.87 6.89 38.72
C VAL A 469 6.42 7.38 37.33
N VAL A 470 7.33 7.42 36.36
CA VAL A 470 7.04 7.91 35.01
C VAL A 470 6.01 7.05 34.27
N MET A 471 6.15 5.72 34.30
CA MET A 471 5.28 4.83 33.52
C MET A 471 3.80 4.91 33.92
N PRO A 472 3.44 4.82 35.22
CA PRO A 472 2.03 4.99 35.64
C PRO A 472 1.49 6.40 35.34
N LEU A 473 2.33 7.44 35.42
CA LEU A 473 1.92 8.81 35.09
C LEU A 473 1.59 8.95 33.61
N LEU A 474 2.42 8.39 32.71
CA LEU A 474 2.16 8.38 31.28
C LEU A 474 0.88 7.62 30.94
N GLN A 475 0.66 6.46 31.54
CA GLN A 475 -0.58 5.71 31.37
C GLN A 475 -1.79 6.54 31.83
N THR A 476 -1.74 7.11 33.04
CA THR A 476 -2.82 7.94 33.58
C THR A 476 -3.06 9.19 32.71
N ALA A 477 -2.01 9.78 32.15
CA ALA A 477 -2.12 10.90 31.22
C ALA A 477 -2.83 10.49 29.93
N VAL A 478 -2.45 9.37 29.32
CA VAL A 478 -3.12 8.82 28.14
C VAL A 478 -4.61 8.60 28.42
N GLU A 479 -4.93 7.91 29.51
CA GLU A 479 -6.32 7.58 29.87
C GLU A 479 -7.16 8.85 30.11
N ASN A 480 -6.64 9.79 30.89
CA ASN A 480 -7.34 11.04 31.20
C ASN A 480 -7.48 11.96 29.98
N CYS A 481 -6.44 12.09 29.15
CA CYS A 481 -6.50 12.88 27.93
C CYS A 481 -7.49 12.26 26.96
N TRP A 482 -7.44 10.94 26.76
CA TRP A 482 -8.32 10.20 25.86
C TRP A 482 -9.79 10.38 26.23
N GLU A 483 -10.15 10.12 27.49
CA GLU A 483 -11.53 10.19 27.97
C GLU A 483 -12.07 11.63 27.85
N LYS A 484 -11.24 12.63 28.14
CA LYS A 484 -11.63 14.06 28.03
C LYS A 484 -11.75 14.57 26.60
N THR A 485 -10.91 14.12 25.67
CA THR A 485 -10.90 14.66 24.30
C THR A 485 -11.82 13.91 23.35
N THR A 486 -11.99 12.59 23.55
CA THR A 486 -12.75 11.74 22.61
C THR A 486 -14.15 11.40 23.12
N GLU A 487 -14.38 11.45 24.44
CA GLU A 487 -15.58 10.90 25.12
C GLU A 487 -15.81 9.40 24.85
N ILE A 488 -14.81 8.68 24.33
CA ILE A 488 -14.86 7.23 24.09
C ILE A 488 -14.52 6.51 25.39
N LYS A 489 -15.47 5.70 25.90
CA LYS A 489 -15.29 4.95 27.15
C LYS A 489 -14.23 3.86 27.08
N GLN A 490 -14.10 3.21 25.93
CA GLN A 490 -13.06 2.20 25.72
C GLN A 490 -11.70 2.90 25.61
N ARG A 491 -10.79 2.56 26.51
CA ARG A 491 -9.44 3.15 26.58
C ARG A 491 -8.51 2.45 25.59
N PRO A 492 -7.56 3.19 24.98
CA PRO A 492 -6.54 2.59 24.15
C PRO A 492 -5.61 1.73 25.01
N THR A 493 -5.09 0.66 24.42
CA THR A 493 -4.07 -0.18 25.00
C THR A 493 -2.78 0.63 25.17
N PHE A 494 -2.25 0.69 26.38
CA PHE A 494 -1.01 1.41 26.69
C PHE A 494 0.18 0.45 26.69
N GLN A 495 1.18 0.73 25.86
CA GLN A 495 2.48 0.06 25.88
C GLN A 495 3.55 1.14 25.99
N CYS A 496 4.57 0.93 26.84
CA CYS A 496 5.68 1.85 26.94
C CYS A 496 7.00 1.11 27.16
N ALA A 497 8.02 1.52 26.40
CA ALA A 497 9.38 1.04 26.53
C ALA A 497 10.28 2.17 27.04
N GLU A 498 11.12 1.85 28.03
CA GLU A 498 12.18 2.74 28.49
C GLU A 498 13.50 2.37 27.83
N ILE A 499 14.23 3.38 27.37
CA ILE A 499 15.60 3.27 26.87
C ILE A 499 16.49 4.19 27.70
N SER A 500 17.19 3.60 28.66
CA SER A 500 17.95 4.36 29.66
C SER A 500 19.18 5.03 29.04
N ARG A 501 19.28 6.35 29.26
CA ARG A 501 20.45 7.20 28.96
C ARG A 501 21.10 7.00 27.59
N CYS A 502 20.31 6.81 26.55
CA CYS A 502 20.82 6.75 25.17
C CYS A 502 19.79 7.26 24.17
N GLY A 503 19.13 8.38 24.46
CA GLY A 503 18.08 8.93 23.62
C GLY A 503 18.61 9.51 22.32
N PHE A 504 18.20 8.93 21.18
CA PHE A 504 18.41 9.56 19.88
C PHE A 504 17.29 9.28 18.87
N ILE A 505 17.10 10.22 17.95
CA ILE A 505 16.20 10.08 16.80
C ILE A 505 16.92 10.64 15.58
N VAL A 506 16.92 9.86 14.49
CA VAL A 506 17.41 10.27 13.18
C VAL A 506 16.37 9.86 12.14
N TYR A 507 15.89 10.83 11.37
CA TYR A 507 15.02 10.59 10.23
C TYR A 507 15.59 11.27 8.98
N ALA A 508 15.75 10.49 7.92
CA ALA A 508 16.10 10.91 6.56
C ALA A 508 15.33 9.98 5.59
N ARG A 509 15.99 9.44 4.56
CA ARG A 509 15.49 8.28 3.76
C ARG A 509 15.16 7.06 4.61
N PHE A 510 15.83 6.90 5.74
CA PHE A 510 15.69 5.82 6.69
C PHE A 510 15.34 6.38 8.08
N PHE A 511 14.87 5.53 8.98
CA PHE A 511 14.58 5.89 10.36
C PHE A 511 15.47 5.11 11.33
N LEU A 512 16.28 5.81 12.13
CA LEU A 512 17.04 5.26 13.26
C LEU A 512 16.56 5.90 14.55
N SER A 513 16.40 5.10 15.59
CA SER A 513 16.12 5.62 16.92
C SER A 513 16.58 4.63 17.96
N SER A 514 16.95 5.14 19.14
CA SER A 514 17.20 4.30 20.31
C SER A 514 16.00 3.41 20.66
N GLY A 515 14.77 3.79 20.28
CA GLY A 515 13.59 2.93 20.40
C GLY A 515 13.65 1.65 19.57
N LEU A 516 14.28 1.69 18.39
CA LEU A 516 14.43 0.50 17.55
C LEU A 516 15.42 -0.52 18.13
N SER A 517 16.26 -0.12 19.10
CA SER A 517 17.24 -1.02 19.72
C SER A 517 16.60 -2.22 20.43
N GLN A 518 15.33 -2.09 20.85
CA GLN A 518 14.56 -3.17 21.48
C GLN A 518 13.74 -3.99 20.48
N SER A 519 13.73 -3.61 19.20
CA SER A 519 13.02 -4.35 18.16
C SER A 519 13.64 -5.74 17.93
N LYS A 520 12.76 -6.71 17.67
CA LYS A 520 13.11 -8.08 17.28
C LYS A 520 13.21 -8.24 15.76
N GLU A 521 12.86 -7.22 14.99
CA GLU A 521 12.94 -7.25 13.53
C GLU A 521 14.39 -7.41 13.05
N ALA A 522 14.57 -8.24 12.03
CA ALA A 522 15.86 -8.50 11.41
C ALA A 522 16.07 -7.53 10.24
N HIS A 523 16.46 -6.29 10.55
CA HIS A 523 16.72 -5.23 9.58
C HIS A 523 18.01 -4.46 9.93
N TRP A 524 18.67 -3.87 8.92
CA TRP A 524 19.91 -3.13 9.10
C TRP A 524 19.73 -1.91 10.02
N THR A 525 18.61 -1.17 9.91
CA THR A 525 18.32 0.00 10.78
C THR A 525 18.19 -0.38 12.25
N VAL A 526 17.64 -1.56 12.56
CA VAL A 526 17.54 -2.10 13.92
C VAL A 526 18.93 -2.43 14.47
N THR A 527 19.77 -3.05 13.65
CA THR A 527 21.15 -3.40 14.03
C THR A 527 22.00 -2.16 14.24
N ALA A 528 21.94 -1.19 13.32
CA ALA A 528 22.59 0.11 13.44
C ALA A 528 22.09 0.85 14.70
N SER A 529 20.79 0.82 15.00
CA SER A 529 20.24 1.43 16.21
C SER A 529 20.75 0.77 17.50
N LYS A 530 20.86 -0.56 17.54
CA LYS A 530 21.45 -1.31 18.67
C LYS A 530 22.90 -0.92 18.90
N TYR A 531 23.68 -0.84 17.84
CA TYR A 531 25.07 -0.39 17.86
C TYR A 531 25.20 1.05 18.39
N LEU A 532 24.46 1.98 17.79
CA LEU A 532 24.48 3.40 18.18
C LEU A 532 24.09 3.57 19.64
N SER A 533 23.01 2.92 20.10
CA SER A 533 22.60 2.94 21.51
C SER A 533 23.69 2.42 22.45
N ALA A 534 24.35 1.32 22.10
CA ALA A 534 25.43 0.77 22.91
C ALA A 534 26.65 1.71 22.97
N CYS A 535 27.07 2.25 21.82
CA CYS A 535 28.17 3.20 21.74
C CYS A 535 27.91 4.47 22.55
N ILE A 536 26.74 5.11 22.36
CA ILE A 536 26.36 6.33 23.07
C ILE A 536 26.37 6.08 24.59
N ARG A 537 25.74 4.99 25.03
CA ARG A 537 25.64 4.64 26.46
C ARG A 537 26.99 4.37 27.12
N THR A 538 27.88 3.65 26.45
CA THR A 538 29.19 3.29 27.03
C THR A 538 30.17 4.47 27.04
N ASN A 539 29.94 5.49 26.21
CA ASN A 539 30.85 6.61 26.03
C ASN A 539 30.31 7.94 26.59
N GLN A 540 29.27 7.92 27.43
CA GLN A 540 28.66 9.16 27.96
C GLN A 540 29.63 10.05 28.75
N THR A 541 30.53 9.45 29.52
CA THR A 541 31.48 10.18 30.39
C THR A 541 32.84 10.40 29.75
N GLY A 542 33.05 9.93 28.52
CA GLY A 542 34.32 10.02 27.80
C GLY A 542 34.40 9.02 26.64
N LEU A 543 35.12 9.39 25.59
CA LEU A 543 35.33 8.53 24.42
C LEU A 543 36.33 7.41 24.73
N CYS A 544 35.87 6.17 24.63
CA CYS A 544 36.65 4.95 24.69
C CYS A 544 36.68 4.30 23.31
N PHE A 545 37.71 4.64 22.51
CA PHE A 545 37.85 4.10 21.16
C PHE A 545 37.91 2.58 21.10
N ALA A 546 38.41 1.91 22.15
CA ALA A 546 38.41 0.45 22.23
C ALA A 546 36.99 -0.12 22.28
N SER A 547 36.07 0.48 23.05
CA SER A 547 34.67 0.01 23.13
C SER A 547 33.92 0.27 21.82
N ILE A 548 34.11 1.47 21.23
CA ILE A 548 33.53 1.82 19.94
C ILE A 548 34.00 0.84 18.86
N THR A 549 35.29 0.47 18.88
CA THR A 549 35.86 -0.51 17.94
C THR A 549 35.19 -1.88 18.08
N VAL A 550 34.97 -2.38 19.29
CA VAL A 550 34.31 -3.68 19.53
C VAL A 550 32.88 -3.67 19.01
N TYR A 551 32.08 -2.66 19.40
CA TYR A 551 30.70 -2.57 18.93
C TYR A 551 30.61 -2.45 17.41
N PHE A 552 31.57 -1.75 16.80
CA PHE A 552 31.61 -1.57 15.35
C PHE A 552 31.91 -2.89 14.65
N GLN A 553 32.89 -3.64 15.15
CA GLN A 553 33.20 -4.98 14.68
C GLN A 553 32.01 -5.94 14.85
N ASP A 554 31.27 -5.86 15.94
CA ASP A 554 30.06 -6.65 16.17
C ASP A 554 28.97 -6.31 15.12
N MET A 555 28.73 -5.01 14.88
CA MET A 555 27.78 -4.57 13.84
C MET A 555 28.20 -5.11 12.47
N MET A 556 29.48 -5.00 12.12
CA MET A 556 30.01 -5.53 10.86
C MET A 556 29.84 -7.05 10.76
N CYS A 557 30.09 -7.80 11.84
CA CYS A 557 29.84 -9.24 11.86
C CYS A 557 28.38 -9.58 11.56
N VAL A 558 27.42 -8.83 12.14
CA VAL A 558 25.98 -9.03 11.86
C VAL A 558 25.64 -8.67 10.42
N PHE A 559 26.21 -7.59 9.88
CA PHE A 559 26.04 -7.19 8.48
C PHE A 559 26.56 -8.29 7.54
N ILE A 560 27.78 -8.78 7.77
CA ILE A 560 28.40 -9.86 6.99
C ILE A 560 27.57 -11.15 7.07
N ALA A 561 27.06 -11.51 8.26
CA ALA A 561 26.21 -12.69 8.45
C ALA A 561 24.88 -12.58 7.68
N ASN A 562 24.40 -11.36 7.43
CA ASN A 562 23.17 -11.08 6.70
C ASN A 562 23.40 -10.61 5.25
N ARG A 563 24.63 -10.68 4.72
CA ARG A 563 24.96 -10.14 3.39
C ARG A 563 24.13 -10.72 2.24
N TYR A 564 23.58 -11.93 2.39
CA TYR A 564 22.70 -12.56 1.40
C TYR A 564 21.21 -12.50 1.78
N ASN A 565 20.87 -11.88 2.91
CA ASN A 565 19.49 -11.76 3.36
C ASN A 565 18.88 -10.47 2.80
N VAL A 566 18.16 -10.59 1.70
CA VAL A 566 17.56 -9.45 0.98
C VAL A 566 16.67 -8.61 1.88
N SER A 567 15.79 -9.26 2.65
CA SER A 567 14.84 -8.60 3.55
C SER A 567 15.51 -7.78 4.66
N TYR A 568 16.79 -8.03 4.93
CA TYR A 568 17.57 -7.28 5.92
C TYR A 568 18.00 -5.89 5.41
N TRP A 569 18.18 -5.73 4.08
CA TRP A 569 18.80 -4.56 3.45
C TRP A 569 17.82 -3.62 2.74
N ILE A 570 16.73 -4.17 2.23
CA ILE A 570 15.77 -3.42 1.40
C ILE A 570 15.00 -2.38 2.19
N GLU A 571 14.85 -1.20 1.61
CA GLU A 571 13.92 -0.17 2.08
C GLU A 571 12.86 0.13 1.01
N GLU A 572 11.72 0.65 1.43
CA GLU A 572 10.62 1.03 0.55
C GLU A 572 10.69 2.53 0.25
N PHE A 573 10.63 2.89 -1.02
CA PHE A 573 10.77 4.26 -1.50
C PHE A 573 9.55 4.72 -2.29
N ASP A 574 9.26 6.01 -2.21
CA ASP A 574 8.26 6.66 -3.05
C ASP A 574 8.90 7.12 -4.37
N PRO A 575 8.34 6.76 -5.53
CA PRO A 575 8.85 7.13 -6.86
C PRO A 575 8.84 8.64 -7.11
N ASN A 576 8.05 9.41 -6.36
CA ASN A 576 8.03 10.87 -6.49
C ASN A 576 9.22 11.54 -5.82
N ASP A 577 9.77 10.92 -4.78
CA ASP A 577 10.81 11.49 -3.93
C ASP A 577 12.22 11.04 -4.36
N TYR A 578 12.33 9.89 -5.02
CA TYR A 578 13.63 9.28 -5.35
C TYR A 578 13.70 8.69 -6.75
N CYS A 579 14.69 9.13 -7.53
CA CYS A 579 15.00 8.59 -8.85
C CYS A 579 15.65 7.20 -8.75
N LEU A 580 15.15 6.26 -9.57
CA LEU A 580 15.65 4.90 -9.72
C LEU A 580 16.77 4.80 -10.77
N GLU A 581 17.73 3.89 -10.58
CA GLU A 581 18.66 3.50 -11.64
C GLU A 581 17.90 2.94 -12.87
N TYR A 582 18.48 3.10 -14.06
CA TYR A 582 17.99 2.48 -15.29
C TYR A 582 17.83 0.95 -15.15
N HIS A 583 16.64 0.42 -15.46
CA HIS A 583 16.37 -1.02 -15.39
C HIS A 583 15.61 -1.52 -16.64
N GLU A 584 16.10 -2.60 -17.24
CA GLU A 584 15.45 -3.28 -18.37
C GLU A 584 14.18 -4.01 -17.88
N GLY A 585 13.06 -3.95 -18.62
CA GLY A 585 11.88 -4.77 -18.28
C GLY A 585 10.87 -4.29 -17.23
N LEU A 586 11.10 -3.18 -16.52
CA LEU A 586 10.08 -2.62 -15.63
C LEU A 586 9.35 -1.42 -16.26
N LEU A 587 8.01 -1.47 -16.23
CA LEU A 587 7.11 -0.35 -16.55
C LEU A 587 6.58 0.33 -15.28
N ASP A 588 7.10 -0.01 -14.11
CA ASP A 588 6.42 0.30 -12.86
C ASP A 588 6.83 1.68 -12.32
N CYS A 589 5.84 2.56 -12.15
CA CYS A 589 5.98 3.86 -11.52
C CYS A 589 5.54 3.83 -10.04
N SER A 590 5.23 2.68 -9.43
CA SER A 590 4.75 2.58 -8.04
C SER A 590 5.87 2.57 -6.99
N ARG A 591 5.48 2.59 -5.70
CA ARG A 591 6.42 2.34 -4.59
C ARG A 591 7.21 1.07 -4.82
N TYR A 592 8.50 1.14 -4.54
CA TYR A 592 9.43 0.07 -4.85
C TYR A 592 10.37 -0.17 -3.68
N THR A 593 10.88 -1.39 -3.63
CA THR A 593 11.95 -1.77 -2.72
C THR A 593 13.30 -1.58 -3.40
N ALA A 594 14.26 -1.02 -2.68
CA ALA A 594 15.59 -0.78 -3.21
C ALA A 594 16.69 -0.92 -2.16
N VAL A 595 17.92 -1.04 -2.66
CA VAL A 595 19.17 -0.97 -1.90
C VAL A 595 20.07 0.13 -2.48
N MET A 596 21.06 0.58 -1.72
CA MET A 596 21.99 1.59 -2.20
C MET A 596 23.12 0.98 -3.04
N SER A 597 23.42 1.58 -4.20
CA SER A 597 24.51 1.17 -5.09
C SER A 597 25.86 1.74 -4.68
N GLU A 598 26.94 1.22 -5.26
CA GLU A 598 28.29 1.80 -5.13
C GLU A 598 28.37 3.24 -5.64
N ASP A 599 27.61 3.55 -6.69
CA ASP A 599 27.52 4.88 -7.29
C ASP A 599 26.57 5.84 -6.53
N GLY A 600 26.02 5.40 -5.39
CA GLY A 600 25.06 6.17 -4.60
C GLY A 600 23.66 6.25 -5.22
N GLN A 601 23.31 5.34 -6.12
CA GLN A 601 21.97 5.28 -6.71
C GLN A 601 21.10 4.24 -6.02
N LEU A 602 19.79 4.41 -6.05
CA LEU A 602 18.87 3.37 -5.60
C LEU A 602 18.75 2.29 -6.69
N VAL A 603 19.14 1.07 -6.35
CA VAL A 603 18.96 -0.12 -7.19
C VAL A 603 17.70 -0.82 -6.73
N ARG A 604 16.72 -1.00 -7.63
CA ARG A 604 15.53 -1.79 -7.32
C ARG A 604 15.95 -3.19 -6.89
N GLN A 605 15.42 -3.67 -5.78
CA GLN A 605 15.73 -4.97 -5.23
C GLN A 605 14.44 -5.68 -4.85
N ALA A 606 14.04 -6.65 -5.67
CA ALA A 606 12.86 -7.46 -5.37
C ALA A 606 13.08 -8.34 -4.14
N ARG A 607 12.03 -8.55 -3.34
CA ARG A 607 12.12 -9.28 -2.05
C ARG A 607 12.48 -10.76 -2.21
N GLY A 608 11.98 -11.38 -3.27
CA GLY A 608 12.16 -12.81 -3.58
C GLY A 608 13.41 -13.14 -4.40
N ILE A 609 14.19 -12.14 -4.82
CA ILE A 609 15.38 -12.34 -5.68
C ILE A 609 16.64 -12.17 -4.84
N ALA A 610 17.71 -12.90 -5.19
CA ALA A 610 19.03 -12.71 -4.58
C ALA A 610 19.46 -11.23 -4.64
N LEU A 611 20.26 -10.82 -3.64
CA LEU A 611 20.73 -9.46 -3.52
C LEU A 611 21.60 -9.09 -4.73
N THR A 612 21.39 -7.91 -5.30
CA THR A 612 22.20 -7.37 -6.40
C THR A 612 23.67 -7.26 -6.00
N ASP A 613 24.55 -7.57 -6.94
CA ASP A 613 26.00 -7.36 -6.88
C ASP A 613 26.41 -5.88 -6.85
N LYS A 614 25.48 -4.96 -7.18
CA LYS A 614 25.71 -3.51 -7.12
C LYS A 614 25.57 -2.93 -5.72
N ILE A 615 25.08 -3.69 -4.74
CA ILE A 615 24.84 -3.16 -3.39
C ILE A 615 26.14 -2.66 -2.76
N ASN A 616 26.09 -1.50 -2.12
CA ASN A 616 27.22 -0.96 -1.39
C ASN A 616 27.03 -1.10 0.11
N PHE A 617 27.57 -2.17 0.71
CA PHE A 617 27.53 -2.34 2.17
C PHE A 617 28.25 -1.22 2.92
N SER A 618 29.25 -0.58 2.31
CA SER A 618 29.94 0.57 2.92
C SER A 618 29.00 1.73 3.19
N TYR A 619 28.00 1.93 2.33
CA TYR A 619 27.04 3.02 2.50
C TYR A 619 26.37 2.94 3.88
N TYR A 620 25.83 1.77 4.25
CA TYR A 620 25.13 1.56 5.52
C TYR A 620 26.05 1.74 6.74
N ILE A 621 27.32 1.33 6.61
CA ILE A 621 28.34 1.51 7.64
C ILE A 621 28.68 3.00 7.79
N LEU A 622 28.93 3.71 6.69
CA LEU A 622 29.24 5.14 6.66
C LEU A 622 28.08 5.98 7.19
N VAL A 623 26.83 5.63 6.87
CA VAL A 623 25.63 6.25 7.43
C VAL A 623 25.64 6.14 8.95
N THR A 624 25.89 4.94 9.48
CA THR A 624 25.91 4.70 10.92
C THR A 624 27.05 5.47 11.60
N LEU A 625 28.25 5.50 11.00
CA LEU A 625 29.39 6.27 11.51
C LEU A 625 29.13 7.77 11.49
N ARG A 626 28.50 8.31 10.44
CA ARG A 626 28.12 9.72 10.36
C ARG A 626 27.16 10.12 11.46
N VAL A 627 26.17 9.28 11.77
CA VAL A 627 25.26 9.52 12.90
C VAL A 627 26.02 9.55 14.23
N LEU A 628 26.94 8.60 14.44
CA LEU A 628 27.79 8.59 15.63
C LEU A 628 28.69 9.84 15.70
N ARG A 629 29.27 10.26 14.57
CA ARG A 629 30.08 11.48 14.49
C ARG A 629 29.29 12.71 14.89
N ARG A 630 28.05 12.87 14.39
CA ARG A 630 27.16 13.97 14.79
C ARG A 630 26.86 13.96 16.28
N TRP A 631 26.67 12.78 16.86
CA TRP A 631 26.56 12.66 18.32
C TRP A 631 27.84 13.16 19.02
N VAL A 632 29.03 12.76 18.56
CA VAL A 632 30.31 13.22 19.14
C VAL A 632 30.46 14.74 19.05
N GLU A 633 30.19 15.31 17.86
CA GLU A 633 30.22 16.76 17.62
C GLU A 633 29.23 17.52 18.52
N SER A 634 28.10 16.90 18.88
CA SER A 634 27.10 17.49 19.78
C SER A 634 27.44 17.41 21.28
N LYS A 635 28.43 16.60 21.67
CA LYS A 635 28.71 16.26 23.08
C LYS A 635 30.12 16.59 23.56
N PHE A 636 31.13 16.50 22.70
CA PHE A 636 32.53 16.63 23.09
C PHE A 636 33.19 17.85 22.46
N GLU A 637 34.34 18.26 23.01
CA GLU A 637 35.11 19.41 22.53
C GLU A 637 35.95 19.07 21.28
N ASP A 638 36.52 20.09 20.64
CA ASP A 638 37.25 19.98 19.36
C ASP A 638 38.40 18.95 19.38
N VAL A 639 39.02 18.73 20.54
CA VAL A 639 40.13 17.79 20.70
C VAL A 639 39.64 16.35 20.57
N GLU A 640 38.59 15.97 21.29
CA GLU A 640 37.96 14.65 21.17
C GLU A 640 37.37 14.43 19.78
N GLN A 641 36.74 15.46 19.20
CA GLN A 641 36.23 15.39 17.83
C GLN A 641 37.35 15.10 16.83
N THR A 642 38.49 15.78 16.95
CA THR A 642 39.66 15.55 16.08
C THR A 642 40.21 14.12 16.26
N GLN A 643 40.25 13.61 17.49
CA GLN A 643 40.67 12.24 17.75
C GLN A 643 39.68 11.22 17.18
N PHE A 644 38.38 11.48 17.28
CA PHE A 644 37.35 10.65 16.68
C PHE A 644 37.48 10.61 15.16
N ILE A 645 37.70 11.74 14.49
CA ILE A 645 37.92 11.78 13.03
C ILE A 645 39.16 10.97 12.64
N ARG A 646 40.25 11.05 13.43
CA ARG A 646 41.45 10.22 13.20
C ARG A 646 41.16 8.73 13.37
N TRP A 647 40.39 8.37 14.40
CA TRP A 647 39.96 6.99 14.64
C TRP A 647 39.04 6.49 13.53
N GLU A 648 38.04 7.27 13.12
CA GLU A 648 37.10 6.96 12.03
C GLU A 648 37.86 6.67 10.74
N ASN A 649 38.77 7.57 10.34
CA ASN A 649 39.61 7.39 9.16
C ASN A 649 40.48 6.14 9.26
N ARG A 650 41.10 5.89 10.42
CA ARG A 650 41.92 4.71 10.66
C ARG A 650 41.08 3.43 10.54
N MET A 651 39.90 3.38 11.16
CA MET A 651 39.00 2.24 11.11
C MET A 651 38.51 1.96 9.69
N LEU A 652 38.13 3.01 8.95
CA LEU A 652 37.75 2.88 7.55
C LEU A 652 38.90 2.36 6.69
N CYS A 653 40.15 2.80 6.94
CA CYS A 653 41.33 2.27 6.26
C CYS A 653 41.65 0.81 6.63
N GLU A 654 41.64 0.46 7.92
CA GLU A 654 41.97 -0.88 8.40
C GLU A 654 40.93 -1.91 7.96
N HIS A 655 39.66 -1.51 7.90
CA HIS A 655 38.53 -2.36 7.51
C HIS A 655 38.02 -2.10 6.09
N ILE A 656 38.80 -1.41 5.24
CA ILE A 656 38.41 -1.12 3.86
C ILE A 656 38.13 -2.39 3.04
N HIS A 657 38.80 -3.49 3.39
CA HIS A 657 38.58 -4.80 2.80
C HIS A 657 37.20 -5.39 3.12
N LEU A 658 36.57 -4.99 4.23
CA LEU A 658 35.20 -5.38 4.59
C LEU A 658 34.16 -4.42 4.02
N LEU A 659 34.58 -3.20 3.66
CA LEU A 659 33.79 -2.19 2.97
C LEU A 659 33.60 -2.55 1.48
N HIS A 660 34.52 -3.31 0.89
CA HIS A 660 34.46 -3.80 -0.50
C HIS A 660 34.06 -5.29 -0.63
N LEU A 661 33.30 -5.84 0.32
CA LEU A 661 32.77 -7.20 0.21
C LEU A 661 31.58 -7.24 -0.76
N ASN A 662 31.85 -7.31 -2.07
CA ASN A 662 30.89 -7.81 -3.05
C ASN A 662 31.01 -9.33 -3.19
#